data_AF-A0A817IUI8-F1
#
_entry.id   AF-A0A817IUI8-F1
#
_cell.length_a   1.000
_cell.length_b   1.000
_cell.length_c   1.000
_cell.angle_alpha   90.00
_cell.angle_beta   90.00
_cell.angle_gamma   90.00
#
_symmetry.space_group_name_H-M   'P 1'
#
loop_
_entity.id
_entity.type
_entity.pdbx_description
1 polymer ?
#
loop_
_entity_poly.entity_id
_entity_poly.type
_entity_poly.pdbx_seq_one_letter_code
_entity_poly.pdbx_strand_id
1 'polypeptide(L)'
;MSNIFESWKVLGFFQSEQTKNEQTIKDFETKLREKAMKVTYENAQTNRDEARHMLENEFNNLITEVISITMNLDSLWKRSLEMAFSLLNTLDKSELPTYDHISAYLTFLQNLDSSEAQPISIDASLSKICDTCIARASGLDALDSLSHQTDTRVQTHGKPCKFFDKNKLDIIIEASQINQRQRRLFSLEGAPQEQESLVLSHEQRKEIVKLPEIFKTLESFVKPILIEKQDDKLSNDIGVVQKIITAVDKITQDFNNEGKTFSYCLSKEGRDALSIYAVLSIGLYFYSRCKTDRLNTHKRVNDSKAELVEKFLPWFFITENDDMNMANKLIQKISSALDKTFELHIKELINSKLDENIHTFYRSVIIGELGDEAYDAEDSWLEKYVLEPEKLIEGRFKEKWTKFRMDLDDELSKISYKVLSRLMNIFDAMKSVKEVAEKHDGNSLYFVDTLFEPCGDQSSHRPSDKRNCMFQLFYGYLVGDQVPERITIRNYVTYSVKSHWKTMVAEFPDLDIEIKQMFRSIQNVFDAGTISYLGNFLFHLIDQNSKTEQTIISEPKSLIDTNFKEFHDRLIKQVLVCTEKCPCCKRICDADHHLDINAPIGRGSNRHCCKLGHQIRGMGGIRFESTDEASLLSCEIIKDTDIIVITKNERKIWKEFKEENLDWDFGDPRIRDTLKTPYSHIWNRIGEQLCKKYKPKITFVKENSPSKISHLIFVCDHSGSMNNEVANQKSFWNSFWTKSSQNVTANSDKSNRTGWECLLEAVHRFIEIRKNRLCMNDRITIILFGNEAKRMHNQDNLESIDLEGLNINIDICGAGTNFSAAFKMVAETLEEVNRDRERNRFQQSVIFMTDGDPQDDWTAELQNLCRYRKGLKSFSIH
;
A
#
# COMPACT_ATOMS: atom_id res chain seq x y z
N MET A 1 59.46 -15.48 55.71
CA MET A 1 58.00 -15.19 55.76
C MET A 1 57.70 -13.70 55.89
N SER A 2 58.35 -12.94 56.79
CA SER A 2 58.11 -11.49 56.96
C SER A 2 58.21 -10.65 55.66
N ASN A 3 59.23 -10.90 54.81
CA ASN A 3 59.40 -10.17 53.53
C ASN A 3 58.26 -10.39 52.50
N ILE A 4 57.47 -11.46 52.62
CA ILE A 4 56.32 -11.75 51.73
C ILE A 4 55.07 -10.97 52.18
N PHE A 5 54.92 -10.72 53.49
CA PHE A 5 53.79 -9.96 54.01
C PHE A 5 53.88 -8.46 53.71
N GLU A 6 55.06 -7.86 53.82
CA GLU A 6 55.25 -6.43 53.51
C GLU A 6 55.13 -6.14 52.01
N SER A 7 55.51 -7.09 51.16
CA SER A 7 55.29 -6.94 49.72
C SER A 7 53.82 -6.96 49.34
N TRP A 8 53.01 -7.78 50.02
CA TRP A 8 51.56 -7.78 49.87
C TRP A 8 50.93 -6.47 50.35
N LYS A 9 51.50 -5.80 51.35
CA LYS A 9 51.04 -4.45 51.76
C LYS A 9 51.32 -3.40 50.68
N VAL A 10 52.49 -3.44 50.04
CA VAL A 10 52.83 -2.52 48.94
C VAL A 10 51.95 -2.77 47.72
N LEU A 11 51.80 -4.03 47.30
CA LEU A 11 50.88 -4.41 46.23
C LEU A 11 49.43 -4.06 46.56
N GLY A 12 49.01 -4.29 47.81
CA GLY A 12 47.68 -3.96 48.31
C GLY A 12 47.39 -2.46 48.31
N PHE A 13 48.40 -1.62 48.58
CA PHE A 13 48.27 -0.16 48.44
C PHE A 13 48.04 0.26 46.98
N PHE A 14 48.87 -0.21 46.06
CA PHE A 14 48.71 0.13 44.64
C PHE A 14 47.39 -0.39 44.08
N GLN A 15 47.00 -1.62 44.42
CA GLN A 15 45.69 -2.17 44.06
C GLN A 15 44.56 -1.36 44.66
N SER A 16 44.63 -0.99 45.94
CA SER A 16 43.64 -0.13 46.59
C SER A 16 43.52 1.23 45.88
N GLU A 17 44.63 1.88 45.54
CA GLU A 17 44.59 3.17 44.83
C GLU A 17 44.07 3.02 43.39
N GLN A 18 44.41 1.93 42.68
CA GLN A 18 43.84 1.62 41.38
C GLN A 18 42.34 1.36 41.45
N THR A 19 41.87 0.56 42.43
CA THR A 19 40.45 0.30 42.65
C THR A 19 39.69 1.59 43.01
N LYS A 20 40.28 2.49 43.81
CA LYS A 20 39.68 3.81 44.07
C LYS A 20 39.55 4.65 42.80
N ASN A 21 40.56 4.62 41.92
CA ASN A 21 40.51 5.33 40.64
C ASN A 21 39.43 4.73 39.72
N GLU A 22 39.30 3.41 39.65
CA GLU A 22 38.23 2.74 38.88
C GLU A 22 36.84 3.02 39.45
N GLN A 23 36.70 3.04 40.78
CA GLN A 23 35.45 3.42 41.43
C GLN A 23 35.10 4.89 41.17
N THR A 24 36.09 5.77 41.16
CA THR A 24 35.92 7.19 40.82
C THR A 24 35.34 7.37 39.41
N ILE A 25 35.78 6.59 38.43
CA ILE A 25 35.21 6.64 37.07
C ILE A 25 33.72 6.25 37.10
N LYS A 26 33.38 5.17 37.81
CA LYS A 26 31.98 4.71 37.93
C LYS A 26 31.10 5.73 38.66
N ASP A 27 31.61 6.32 39.73
CA ASP A 27 30.90 7.35 40.51
C ASP A 27 30.71 8.63 39.68
N PHE A 28 31.71 8.99 38.86
CA PHE A 28 31.61 10.11 37.92
C PHE A 28 30.50 9.88 36.88
N GLU A 29 30.47 8.71 36.22
CA GLU A 29 29.39 8.38 35.26
C GLU A 29 28.01 8.39 35.93
N THR A 30 27.92 7.90 37.17
CA THR A 30 26.67 7.87 37.94
C THR A 30 26.21 9.28 38.28
N LYS A 31 27.09 10.15 38.79
CA LYS A 31 26.77 11.56 39.07
C LYS A 31 26.42 12.33 37.79
N LEU A 32 27.11 12.08 36.68
CA LEU A 32 26.80 12.70 35.38
C LEU A 32 25.39 12.29 34.93
N ARG A 33 25.03 11.01 35.10
CA ARG A 33 23.68 10.50 34.83
C ARG A 33 22.63 11.20 35.70
N GLU A 34 22.84 11.30 37.00
CA GLU A 34 21.91 11.96 37.93
C GLU A 34 21.71 13.44 37.60
N LYS A 35 22.80 14.17 37.35
CA LYS A 35 22.74 15.58 36.96
C LYS A 35 22.08 15.76 35.59
N ALA A 36 22.37 14.88 34.64
CA ALA A 36 21.71 14.89 33.33
C ALA A 36 20.20 14.75 33.48
N MET A 37 19.73 13.78 34.28
CA MET A 37 18.30 13.61 34.55
C MET A 37 17.66 14.83 35.21
N LYS A 38 18.36 15.50 36.13
CA LYS A 38 17.87 16.73 36.77
C LYS A 38 17.73 17.88 35.77
N VAL A 39 18.73 18.09 34.92
CA VAL A 39 18.70 19.16 33.91
C VAL A 39 17.63 18.91 32.85
N THR A 40 17.40 17.66 32.44
CA THR A 40 16.29 17.25 31.56
C THR A 40 14.93 17.65 32.13
N TYR A 41 14.72 17.46 33.43
CA TYR A 41 13.46 17.82 34.10
C TYR A 41 13.23 19.34 34.11
N GLU A 42 14.29 20.12 34.20
CA GLU A 42 14.23 21.59 34.33
C GLU A 42 14.18 22.32 32.97
N ASN A 43 14.71 21.74 31.88
CA ASN A 43 14.93 22.44 30.60
C ASN A 43 14.42 21.67 29.35
N ALA A 44 13.31 20.95 29.48
CA ALA A 44 12.76 20.04 28.47
C ALA A 44 12.40 20.65 27.07
N GLN A 45 12.61 21.96 26.86
CA GLN A 45 12.29 22.67 25.60
C GLN A 45 13.52 23.28 24.88
N THR A 46 14.74 22.86 25.21
CA THR A 46 15.96 23.39 24.58
C THR A 46 16.30 22.66 23.27
N ASN A 47 16.83 23.39 22.28
CA ASN A 47 17.25 22.78 21.02
C ASN A 47 18.52 21.91 21.21
N ARG A 48 18.84 21.05 20.22
CA ARG A 48 19.95 20.08 20.32
C ARG A 48 21.30 20.73 20.67
N ASP A 49 21.57 21.91 20.12
CA ASP A 49 22.87 22.58 20.30
C ASP A 49 22.99 23.21 21.69
N GLU A 50 21.90 23.77 22.21
CA GLU A 50 21.81 24.30 23.56
C GLU A 50 21.89 23.19 24.62
N ALA A 51 21.16 22.10 24.40
CA ALA A 51 21.24 20.87 25.20
C ALA A 51 22.66 20.30 25.26
N ARG A 52 23.36 20.26 24.12
CA ARG A 52 24.76 19.82 24.03
C ARG A 52 25.67 20.72 24.87
N HIS A 53 25.53 22.03 24.74
CA HIS A 53 26.34 22.99 25.48
C HIS A 53 26.10 22.89 27.01
N MET A 54 24.84 22.69 27.43
CA MET A 54 24.51 22.49 28.85
C MET A 54 25.12 21.22 29.43
N LEU A 55 25.03 20.09 28.70
CA LEU A 55 25.63 18.82 29.12
C LEU A 55 27.16 18.89 29.15
N GLU A 56 27.77 19.55 28.16
CA GLU A 56 29.22 19.79 28.15
C GLU A 56 29.67 20.65 29.34
N ASN A 57 28.88 21.63 29.76
CA ASN A 57 29.14 22.43 30.96
C ASN A 57 29.03 21.63 32.25
N GLU A 58 27.98 20.81 32.41
CA GLU A 58 27.84 19.94 33.59
C GLU A 58 28.97 18.90 33.66
N PHE A 59 29.39 18.37 32.52
CA PHE A 59 30.55 17.50 32.42
C PHE A 59 31.82 18.19 32.93
N ASN A 60 32.09 19.42 32.48
CA ASN A 60 33.26 20.20 32.92
C ASN A 60 33.20 20.52 34.42
N ASN A 61 32.02 20.88 34.94
CA ASN A 61 31.82 21.16 36.37
C ASN A 61 32.07 19.91 37.22
N LEU A 62 31.54 18.76 36.80
CA LEU A 62 31.68 17.50 37.53
C LEU A 62 33.12 16.97 37.48
N ILE A 63 33.81 17.14 36.35
CA ILE A 63 35.24 16.81 36.25
C ILE A 63 36.03 17.64 37.26
N THR A 64 35.75 18.94 37.34
CA THR A 64 36.44 19.84 38.29
C THR A 64 36.20 19.41 39.74
N GLU A 65 34.96 19.05 40.09
CA GLU A 65 34.61 18.53 41.42
C GLU A 65 35.37 17.22 41.73
N VAL A 66 35.37 16.26 40.82
CA VAL A 66 36.01 14.95 41.02
C VAL A 66 37.54 15.05 41.07
N ILE A 67 38.16 15.92 40.25
CA ILE A 67 39.60 16.21 40.32
C ILE A 67 39.97 16.74 41.71
N SER A 68 39.20 17.71 42.23
CA SER A 68 39.50 18.33 43.52
C SER A 68 39.49 17.34 44.70
N ILE A 69 38.63 16.30 44.62
CA ILE A 69 38.48 15.29 45.67
C ILE A 69 39.55 14.18 45.55
N THR A 70 39.99 13.86 44.33
CA THR A 70 40.89 12.73 44.05
C THR A 70 42.38 13.10 44.05
N MET A 71 42.70 14.38 43.89
CA MET A 71 44.08 14.91 43.88
C MET A 71 44.53 15.47 45.24
N ASN A 72 44.27 14.78 46.36
CA ASN A 72 44.95 15.12 47.62
C ASN A 72 46.41 14.64 47.57
N LEU A 73 47.29 15.50 47.03
CA LEU A 73 48.72 15.22 46.83
C LEU A 73 49.47 15.11 48.16
N ASP A 74 49.06 15.86 49.18
CA ASP A 74 49.68 15.82 50.52
C ASP A 74 49.52 14.45 51.19
N SER A 75 48.31 13.90 51.15
CA SER A 75 48.01 12.56 51.65
C SER A 75 48.77 11.48 50.86
N LEU A 76 48.95 11.70 49.56
CA LEU A 76 49.68 10.76 48.70
C LEU A 76 51.19 10.74 49.02
N TRP A 77 51.81 11.90 49.19
CA TRP A 77 53.21 12.01 49.61
C TRP A 77 53.45 11.33 50.95
N LYS A 78 52.61 11.64 51.94
CA LYS A 78 52.70 11.06 53.29
C LYS A 78 52.61 9.53 53.25
N ARG A 79 51.62 8.98 52.55
CA ARG A 79 51.47 7.51 52.42
C ARG A 79 52.63 6.87 51.66
N SER A 80 53.12 7.51 50.60
CA SER A 80 54.25 7.00 49.82
C SER A 80 55.53 6.90 50.66
N LEU A 81 55.77 7.88 51.54
CA LEU A 81 56.89 7.87 52.47
C LEU A 81 56.71 6.89 53.64
N GLU A 82 55.51 6.80 54.23
CA GLU A 82 55.20 5.81 55.27
C GLU A 82 55.44 4.38 54.78
N MET A 83 55.05 4.11 53.53
CA MET A 83 55.30 2.82 52.90
C MET A 83 56.77 2.57 52.61
N ALA A 84 57.46 3.54 52.01
CA ALA A 84 58.90 3.43 51.74
C ALA A 84 59.68 3.18 53.03
N PHE A 85 59.32 3.88 54.11
CA PHE A 85 59.90 3.70 55.43
C PHE A 85 59.60 2.33 56.03
N SER A 86 58.33 1.91 56.07
CA SER A 86 57.93 0.60 56.62
C SER A 86 58.61 -0.56 55.91
N LEU A 87 58.73 -0.45 54.58
CA LEU A 87 59.36 -1.46 53.74
C LEU A 87 60.88 -1.51 53.99
N LEU A 88 61.54 -0.36 54.06
CA LEU A 88 62.97 -0.29 54.38
C LEU A 88 63.23 -0.86 55.78
N ASN A 89 62.45 -0.47 56.79
CA ASN A 89 62.58 -0.91 58.18
C ASN A 89 62.36 -2.40 58.40
N THR A 90 61.60 -3.05 57.52
CA THR A 90 61.39 -4.50 57.61
C THR A 90 62.50 -5.28 56.89
N LEU A 91 63.10 -4.71 55.85
CA LEU A 91 64.09 -5.38 55.01
C LEU A 91 65.53 -5.12 55.48
N ASP A 92 65.81 -3.92 56.00
CA ASP A 92 67.05 -3.57 56.66
C ASP A 92 67.02 -4.10 58.10
N LYS A 93 68.06 -4.85 58.49
CA LYS A 93 68.18 -5.42 59.84
C LYS A 93 68.89 -4.49 60.81
N SER A 94 69.27 -3.29 60.38
CA SER A 94 69.90 -2.26 61.20
C SER A 94 68.86 -1.34 61.88
N GLU A 95 69.23 -0.69 62.99
CA GLU A 95 68.38 0.30 63.64
C GLU A 95 68.24 1.55 62.75
N LEU A 96 67.17 1.63 61.96
CA LEU A 96 66.87 2.79 61.11
C LEU A 96 66.50 4.05 61.91
N PRO A 97 66.64 5.26 61.29
CA PRO A 97 66.09 6.49 61.84
C PRO A 97 64.56 6.42 62.00
N THR A 98 63.99 7.13 62.98
CA THR A 98 62.53 7.16 63.18
C THR A 98 61.82 7.87 62.02
N TYR A 99 60.54 7.55 61.81
CA TYR A 99 59.71 8.20 60.79
C TYR A 99 59.67 9.73 60.94
N ASP A 100 59.76 10.26 62.16
CA ASP A 100 59.81 11.70 62.43
C ASP A 100 60.99 12.38 61.71
N HIS A 101 62.17 11.73 61.68
CA HIS A 101 63.34 12.23 60.96
C HIS A 101 63.12 12.30 59.45
N ILE A 102 62.32 11.37 58.89
CA ILE A 102 62.00 11.32 57.46
C ILE A 102 60.89 12.33 57.14
N SER A 103 59.90 12.47 58.03
CA SER A 103 58.80 13.42 57.89
C SER A 103 59.28 14.88 57.85
N ALA A 104 60.44 15.19 58.45
CA ALA A 104 61.09 16.49 58.38
C ALA A 104 61.55 16.89 56.96
N TYR A 105 61.46 15.98 55.98
CA TYR A 105 61.71 16.24 54.56
C TYR A 105 60.42 16.38 53.73
N LEU A 106 59.23 16.18 54.33
CA LEU A 106 57.95 16.17 53.61
C LEU A 106 57.70 17.50 52.88
N THR A 107 57.90 18.65 53.55
CA THR A 107 57.73 19.97 52.95
C THR A 107 58.68 20.21 51.79
N PHE A 108 59.92 19.72 51.89
CA PHE A 108 60.89 19.79 50.79
C PHE A 108 60.43 18.95 49.60
N LEU A 109 60.00 17.71 49.84
CA LEU A 109 59.51 16.81 48.78
C LEU A 109 58.26 17.35 48.10
N GLN A 110 57.34 17.97 48.85
CA GLN A 110 56.18 18.66 48.30
C GLN A 110 56.59 19.81 47.37
N ASN A 111 57.60 20.59 47.75
CA ASN A 111 58.12 21.69 46.93
C ASN A 111 58.87 21.23 45.66
N LEU A 112 59.27 19.95 45.56
CA LEU A 112 59.80 19.39 44.31
C LEU A 112 58.71 19.26 43.23
N ASP A 113 57.44 19.22 43.63
CA ASP A 113 56.29 19.12 42.74
C ASP A 113 55.72 20.51 42.41
N SER A 114 56.29 21.20 41.42
CA SER A 114 55.87 22.55 41.06
C SER A 114 54.60 22.63 40.20
N SER A 115 54.01 21.49 39.80
CA SER A 115 52.83 21.46 38.93
C SER A 115 51.95 20.24 39.16
N GLU A 116 50.66 20.48 39.43
CA GLU A 116 49.65 19.42 39.50
C GLU A 116 49.44 18.70 38.15
N ALA A 117 49.79 19.35 37.04
CA ALA A 117 49.43 18.92 35.69
C ALA A 117 50.46 18.02 35.00
N GLN A 118 51.66 17.83 35.56
CA GLN A 118 52.71 17.01 34.95
C GLN A 118 53.33 15.99 35.91
N PRO A 119 53.78 14.83 35.40
CA PRO A 119 54.59 13.89 36.18
C PRO A 119 55.89 14.56 36.66
N ILE A 120 56.31 14.26 37.89
CA ILE A 120 57.60 14.74 38.39
C ILE A 120 58.73 14.05 37.62
N SER A 121 59.71 14.82 37.17
CA SER A 121 60.97 14.26 36.66
C SER A 121 61.73 13.58 37.80
N ILE A 122 61.69 12.24 37.83
CA ILE A 122 62.39 11.44 38.85
C ILE A 122 63.88 11.77 38.83
N ASP A 123 64.47 11.89 37.63
CA ASP A 123 65.88 12.23 37.43
C ASP A 123 66.27 13.53 38.18
N ALA A 124 65.61 14.65 37.85
CA ALA A 124 65.94 15.95 38.43
C ALA A 124 65.65 16.01 39.94
N SER A 125 64.61 15.33 40.40
CA SER A 125 64.22 15.28 41.81
C SER A 125 65.16 14.42 42.65
N LEU A 126 65.67 13.30 42.13
CA LEU A 126 66.66 12.48 42.82
C LEU A 126 67.97 13.23 43.07
N SER A 127 68.42 14.04 42.11
CA SER A 127 69.61 14.87 42.29
C SER A 127 69.41 15.94 43.38
N LYS A 128 68.23 16.59 43.43
CA LYS A 128 67.89 17.54 44.51
C LYS A 128 67.77 16.86 45.89
N ILE A 129 67.19 15.66 45.95
CA ILE A 129 67.14 14.85 47.18
C ILE A 129 68.56 14.51 47.64
N CYS A 130 69.44 14.14 46.70
CA CYS A 130 70.86 13.84 46.96
C CYS A 130 71.56 15.04 47.60
N ASP A 131 71.49 16.21 46.94
CA ASP A 131 72.10 17.45 47.42
C ASP A 131 71.58 17.86 48.81
N THR A 132 70.27 17.70 49.04
CA THR A 132 69.63 18.03 50.34
C THR A 132 70.08 17.08 51.45
N CYS A 133 70.23 15.80 51.14
CA CYS A 133 70.75 14.81 52.10
C CYS A 133 72.24 15.08 52.41
N ILE A 134 73.05 15.42 51.40
CA ILE A 134 74.46 15.81 51.56
C ILE A 134 74.56 17.04 52.47
N ALA A 135 73.78 18.09 52.21
CA ALA A 135 73.82 19.33 52.98
C ALA A 135 73.48 19.11 54.47
N ARG A 136 72.41 18.35 54.75
CA ARG A 136 72.01 18.01 56.13
C ARG A 136 73.01 17.08 56.82
N ALA A 137 73.56 16.08 56.12
CA ALA A 137 74.55 15.15 56.67
C ALA A 137 75.89 15.82 57.02
N SER A 138 76.28 16.83 56.25
CA SER A 138 77.50 17.61 56.48
C SER A 138 77.37 18.69 57.56
N GLY A 139 76.17 18.90 58.11
CA GLY A 139 75.90 19.96 59.09
C GLY A 139 75.99 21.37 58.49
N LEU A 140 75.99 21.48 57.16
CA LEU A 140 75.89 22.73 56.40
C LEU A 140 74.41 23.09 56.32
N ASP A 141 73.85 23.59 57.41
CA ASP A 141 72.53 24.24 57.34
C ASP A 141 72.67 25.51 56.47
N ALA A 142 71.91 25.51 55.36
CA ALA A 142 71.62 26.62 54.45
C ALA A 142 72.80 27.19 53.64
N LEU A 143 72.98 26.67 52.42
CA LEU A 143 73.75 27.32 51.35
C LEU A 143 72.86 27.68 50.14
N ASP A 144 71.59 28.00 50.42
CA ASP A 144 70.61 28.45 49.42
C ASP A 144 70.06 29.87 49.69
N SER A 145 70.76 30.66 50.51
CA SER A 145 70.53 32.09 50.59
C SER A 145 71.86 32.83 50.43
N LEU A 146 72.38 32.89 49.20
CA LEU A 146 73.23 33.97 48.64
C LEU A 146 73.78 33.54 47.27
N SER A 147 72.93 33.59 46.25
CA SER A 147 73.41 34.01 44.94
C SER A 147 73.93 35.45 45.08
N HIS A 148 75.22 35.65 44.77
CA HIS A 148 76.00 36.89 44.87
C HIS A 148 76.77 37.09 46.19
N GLN A 149 78.01 36.60 46.23
CA GLN A 149 79.24 37.44 46.24
C GLN A 149 80.46 36.54 46.44
N THR A 150 81.44 36.69 45.54
CA THR A 150 82.80 36.20 45.71
C THR A 150 83.49 36.93 46.85
N ASP A 151 84.35 36.19 47.55
CA ASP A 151 85.31 36.61 48.59
C ASP A 151 84.75 36.98 49.97
N THR A 152 84.58 35.97 50.82
CA THR A 152 84.92 36.10 52.24
C THR A 152 85.26 34.74 52.87
N ARG A 153 86.40 34.68 53.56
CA ARG A 153 86.88 33.53 54.34
C ARG A 153 85.83 33.12 55.38
N VAL A 154 85.25 31.93 55.22
CA VAL A 154 84.40 31.31 56.24
C VAL A 154 85.28 30.63 57.29
N GLN A 155 85.31 31.21 58.49
CA GLN A 155 85.77 30.54 59.71
C GLN A 155 84.70 29.53 60.14
N THR A 156 84.98 28.23 60.01
CA THR A 156 84.13 27.18 60.55
C THR A 156 84.54 26.88 62.00
N HIS A 157 83.77 27.39 62.96
CA HIS A 157 83.87 26.95 64.35
C HIS A 157 83.50 25.46 64.46
N GLY A 158 84.37 24.70 65.12
CA GLY A 158 84.30 23.25 65.21
C GLY A 158 82.99 22.71 65.82
N LYS A 159 82.25 21.96 65.01
CA LYS A 159 81.43 20.85 65.48
C LYS A 159 82.10 19.55 64.98
N PRO A 160 82.33 18.54 65.85
CA PRO A 160 82.90 17.28 65.42
C PRO A 160 81.98 16.62 64.40
N CYS A 161 82.56 16.12 63.30
CA CYS A 161 81.84 15.53 62.18
C CYS A 161 81.08 14.29 62.68
N LYS A 162 79.76 14.40 62.85
CA LYS A 162 78.89 13.32 63.37
C LYS A 162 78.85 12.07 62.48
N PHE A 163 79.45 12.13 61.29
CA PHE A 163 79.40 11.12 60.24
C PHE A 163 80.40 9.95 60.45
N PHE A 164 81.34 10.09 61.39
CA PHE A 164 82.36 9.09 61.72
C PHE A 164 82.22 8.62 63.17
N ASP A 165 82.56 7.36 63.46
CA ASP A 165 82.55 6.83 64.82
C ASP A 165 83.47 7.66 65.74
N LYS A 166 82.85 8.49 66.59
CA LYS A 166 83.53 9.45 67.45
C LYS A 166 84.57 8.80 68.34
N ASN A 167 84.30 7.61 68.88
CA ASN A 167 85.21 6.92 69.78
C ASN A 167 86.48 6.45 69.06
N LYS A 168 86.38 6.04 67.79
CA LYS A 168 87.55 5.65 66.98
C LYS A 168 88.29 6.85 66.41
N LEU A 169 87.57 7.91 66.04
CA LEU A 169 88.17 9.15 65.58
C LEU A 169 88.99 9.80 66.71
N ASP A 170 88.46 9.80 67.94
CA ASP A 170 89.16 10.32 69.12
C ASP A 170 90.43 9.49 69.44
N ILE A 171 90.41 8.17 69.26
CA ILE A 171 91.61 7.30 69.39
C ILE A 171 92.67 7.64 68.33
N ILE A 172 92.27 7.92 67.08
CA ILE A 172 93.20 8.33 66.01
C ILE A 172 93.75 9.73 66.27
N ILE A 173 92.92 10.66 66.75
CA ILE A 173 93.31 12.00 67.13
C ILE A 173 94.32 11.93 68.30
N GLU A 174 94.06 11.13 69.34
CA GLU A 174 95.00 10.89 70.44
C GLU A 174 96.31 10.25 69.96
N ALA A 175 96.26 9.23 69.09
CA ALA A 175 97.46 8.61 68.52
C ALA A 175 98.29 9.60 67.66
N SER A 176 97.63 10.49 66.92
CA SER A 176 98.28 11.56 66.15
C SER A 176 98.87 12.65 67.04
N GLN A 177 98.20 13.00 68.13
CA GLN A 177 98.66 13.95 69.15
C GLN A 177 99.85 13.39 69.94
N ILE A 178 99.90 12.07 70.18
CA ILE A 178 101.06 11.38 70.77
C ILE A 178 102.25 11.42 69.81
N ASN A 179 102.05 11.18 68.51
CA ASN A 179 103.09 11.33 67.49
C ASN A 179 103.57 12.78 67.34
N GLN A 180 102.69 13.77 67.42
CA GLN A 180 103.06 15.20 67.46
C GLN A 180 103.78 15.58 68.75
N ARG A 181 103.38 15.06 69.92
CA ARG A 181 104.10 15.24 71.19
C ARG A 181 105.49 14.61 71.15
N GLN A 182 105.66 13.45 70.52
CA GLN A 182 106.97 12.83 70.28
C GLN A 182 107.82 13.69 69.34
N ARG A 183 107.27 14.26 68.28
CA ARG A 183 108.00 15.22 67.42
C ARG A 183 108.37 16.52 68.14
N ARG A 184 107.52 17.02 69.04
CA ARG A 184 107.82 18.20 69.89
C ARG A 184 108.90 17.94 70.95
N LEU A 185 109.08 16.70 71.40
CA LEU A 185 110.19 16.32 72.29
C LEU A 185 111.56 16.30 71.58
N PHE A 186 111.59 16.23 70.24
CA PHE A 186 112.81 16.26 69.43
C PHE A 186 113.14 17.62 68.80
N SER A 187 112.29 18.64 68.97
CA SER A 187 112.56 20.01 68.49
C SER A 187 112.78 20.94 69.68
N LEU A 188 114.06 21.17 70.00
CA LEU A 188 114.53 22.22 70.90
C LEU A 188 114.26 23.63 70.32
N GLU A 189 113.85 24.52 71.23
CA GLU A 189 113.90 26.00 71.19
C GLU A 189 112.82 26.81 70.42
N GLY A 190 112.07 27.62 71.20
CA GLY A 190 111.54 28.93 70.76
C GLY A 190 110.01 29.09 70.70
N ALA A 191 109.42 29.71 71.74
CA ALA A 191 108.02 30.14 71.94
C ALA A 191 107.42 31.03 70.78
N PRO A 192 106.08 31.25 70.63
CA PRO A 192 105.07 31.44 71.69
C PRO A 192 103.74 30.65 71.54
N GLN A 193 102.98 30.63 72.64
CA GLN A 193 101.62 30.09 72.75
C GLN A 193 100.65 30.87 71.86
N GLU A 194 100.28 30.31 70.72
CA GLU A 194 98.95 30.50 70.15
C GLU A 194 98.11 29.27 70.49
N GLN A 195 96.90 29.50 71.03
CA GLN A 195 95.86 28.49 71.01
C GLN A 195 95.54 28.19 69.54
N GLU A 196 96.29 27.25 68.94
CA GLU A 196 95.88 26.62 67.70
C GLU A 196 94.54 25.93 67.96
N SER A 197 93.47 26.61 67.55
CA SER A 197 92.17 26.01 67.26
C SER A 197 92.38 24.69 66.53
N LEU A 198 91.61 23.65 66.86
CA LEU A 198 91.63 22.37 66.12
C LEU A 198 91.52 22.60 64.60
N VAL A 199 92.66 22.71 63.92
CA VAL A 199 92.74 22.72 62.48
C VAL A 199 92.75 21.25 62.07
N LEU A 200 91.63 20.79 61.52
CA LEU A 200 91.51 19.45 60.92
C LEU A 200 92.73 19.18 60.02
N SER A 201 93.37 18.02 60.19
CA SER A 201 94.54 17.62 59.40
C SER A 201 94.19 17.62 57.90
N HIS A 202 95.20 17.75 57.02
CA HIS A 202 94.97 17.69 55.57
C HIS A 202 94.24 16.40 55.15
N GLU A 203 94.46 15.31 55.89
CA GLU A 203 93.78 14.02 55.72
C GLU A 203 92.31 14.10 56.15
N GLN A 204 91.97 14.70 57.29
CA GLN A 204 90.57 14.90 57.73
C GLN A 204 89.77 15.81 56.77
N ARG A 205 90.43 16.79 56.13
CA ARG A 205 89.81 17.60 55.05
C ARG A 205 89.57 16.81 53.78
N LYS A 206 90.44 15.85 53.44
CA LYS A 206 90.22 14.92 52.31
C LYS A 206 89.04 13.97 52.54
N GLU A 207 88.65 13.71 53.79
CA GLU A 207 87.53 12.81 54.10
C GLU A 207 86.16 13.49 54.09
N ILE A 208 86.07 14.78 54.49
CA ILE A 208 84.86 15.61 54.24
C ILE A 208 84.61 15.74 52.73
N VAL A 209 85.67 15.73 51.91
CA VAL A 209 85.58 15.75 50.44
C VAL A 209 85.00 14.44 49.86
N LYS A 210 85.06 13.30 50.57
CA LYS A 210 84.50 12.02 50.12
C LYS A 210 82.98 11.87 50.38
N LEU A 211 82.40 12.66 51.29
CA LEU A 211 80.97 12.54 51.63
C LEU A 211 80.03 12.79 50.43
N PRO A 212 80.20 13.87 49.64
CA PRO A 212 79.45 14.05 48.40
C PRO A 212 79.68 12.91 47.39
N GLU A 213 80.87 12.31 47.35
CA GLU A 213 81.18 11.19 46.45
C GLU A 213 80.40 9.92 46.82
N ILE A 214 80.21 9.64 48.11
CA ILE A 214 79.41 8.49 48.60
C ILE A 214 77.94 8.64 48.21
N PHE A 215 77.35 9.81 48.44
CA PHE A 215 75.96 10.09 48.07
C PHE A 215 75.78 10.08 46.55
N LYS A 216 76.72 10.65 45.79
CA LYS A 216 76.70 10.58 44.32
C LYS A 216 76.86 9.15 43.80
N THR A 217 77.65 8.31 44.47
CA THR A 217 77.77 6.88 44.14
C THR A 217 76.44 6.17 44.39
N LEU A 218 75.79 6.41 45.53
CA LEU A 218 74.46 5.88 45.81
C LEU A 218 73.42 6.37 44.80
N GLU A 219 73.42 7.67 44.47
CA GLU A 219 72.56 8.25 43.44
C GLU A 219 72.79 7.57 42.08
N SER A 220 74.04 7.43 41.64
CA SER A 220 74.38 6.76 40.37
C SER A 220 73.91 5.31 40.29
N PHE A 221 73.71 4.65 41.44
CA PHE A 221 73.17 3.30 41.50
C PHE A 221 71.64 3.29 41.55
N VAL A 222 71.05 4.18 42.36
CA VAL A 222 69.59 4.26 42.58
C VAL A 222 68.87 4.82 41.36
N LYS A 223 69.42 5.86 40.74
CA LYS A 223 68.85 6.59 39.59
C LYS A 223 68.50 5.68 38.40
N PRO A 224 69.42 4.85 37.85
CA PRO A 224 69.06 3.96 36.75
C PRO A 224 68.00 2.92 37.14
N ILE A 225 68.02 2.41 38.39
CA ILE A 225 67.05 1.41 38.86
C ILE A 225 65.63 1.99 38.89
N LEU A 226 65.48 3.22 39.39
CA LEU A 226 64.18 3.88 39.50
C LEU A 226 63.65 4.39 38.16
N ILE A 227 64.54 4.85 37.26
CA ILE A 227 64.17 5.31 35.91
C ILE A 227 63.75 4.11 35.03
N GLU A 228 64.53 3.03 35.00
CA GLU A 228 64.24 1.85 34.15
C GLU A 228 62.92 1.16 34.56
N LYS A 229 62.52 1.27 35.84
CA LYS A 229 61.32 0.64 36.39
C LYS A 229 60.10 1.56 36.45
N GLN A 230 60.16 2.72 35.80
CA GLN A 230 59.02 3.64 35.71
C GLN A 230 57.93 3.13 34.75
N ASP A 231 58.29 2.31 33.75
CA ASP A 231 57.39 1.79 32.71
C ASP A 231 56.90 0.34 32.93
N ASP A 232 57.41 -0.35 33.95
CA ASP A 232 57.21 -1.79 34.11
C ASP A 232 55.94 -2.12 34.93
N LYS A 233 55.05 -2.96 34.38
CA LYS A 233 53.79 -3.36 35.06
C LYS A 233 54.06 -4.22 36.30
N LEU A 234 53.80 -3.63 37.46
CA LEU A 234 53.46 -4.19 38.79
C LEU A 234 54.25 -5.35 39.42
N SER A 235 55.24 -5.97 38.76
CA SER A 235 55.70 -7.29 39.21
C SER A 235 56.96 -7.33 40.09
N ASN A 236 57.66 -6.23 40.39
CA ASN A 236 58.94 -6.32 41.12
C ASN A 236 59.33 -5.13 42.03
N ASP A 237 58.34 -4.47 42.68
CA ASP A 237 58.59 -3.30 43.54
C ASP A 237 59.47 -3.63 44.77
N ILE A 238 59.37 -4.85 45.31
CA ILE A 238 60.27 -5.35 46.38
C ILE A 238 61.70 -5.47 45.85
N GLY A 239 61.87 -5.96 44.62
CA GLY A 239 63.18 -6.19 44.02
C GLY A 239 63.91 -4.87 43.80
N VAL A 240 63.18 -3.79 43.46
CA VAL A 240 63.71 -2.43 43.40
C VAL A 240 64.22 -1.99 44.77
N VAL A 241 63.40 -2.12 45.81
CA VAL A 241 63.80 -1.70 47.17
C VAL A 241 64.94 -2.56 47.73
N GLN A 242 64.94 -3.87 47.50
CA GLN A 242 66.03 -4.76 47.88
C GLN A 242 67.36 -4.41 47.19
N LYS A 243 67.32 -4.05 45.90
CA LYS A 243 68.51 -3.56 45.18
C LYS A 243 69.03 -2.26 45.79
N ILE A 244 68.15 -1.33 46.13
CA ILE A 244 68.52 -0.06 46.77
C ILE A 244 69.11 -0.29 48.16
N ILE A 245 68.52 -1.15 48.99
CA ILE A 245 69.06 -1.55 50.30
C ILE A 245 70.43 -2.20 50.14
N THR A 246 70.55 -3.15 49.21
CA THR A 246 71.84 -3.81 48.91
C THR A 246 72.89 -2.79 48.46
N ALA A 247 72.49 -1.73 47.76
CA ALA A 247 73.37 -0.63 47.38
C ALA A 247 73.85 0.16 48.60
N VAL A 248 72.94 0.53 49.51
CA VAL A 248 73.26 1.22 50.77
C VAL A 248 74.21 0.37 51.61
N ASP A 249 73.92 -0.92 51.77
CA ASP A 249 74.76 -1.87 52.50
C ASP A 249 76.14 -2.02 51.85
N LYS A 250 76.18 -2.21 50.53
CA LYS A 250 77.42 -2.37 49.77
C LYS A 250 78.28 -1.10 49.86
N ILE A 251 77.70 0.07 49.65
CA ILE A 251 78.42 1.35 49.74
C ILE A 251 78.92 1.58 51.17
N THR A 252 78.12 1.23 52.18
CA THR A 252 78.54 1.28 53.58
C THR A 252 79.69 0.31 53.85
N GLN A 253 79.66 -0.91 53.31
CA GLN A 253 80.71 -1.90 53.47
C GLN A 253 81.99 -1.52 52.72
N ASP A 254 81.88 -1.07 51.47
CA ASP A 254 82.99 -0.62 50.64
C ASP A 254 83.69 0.56 51.31
N PHE A 255 82.93 1.56 51.79
CA PHE A 255 83.46 2.67 52.57
C PHE A 255 84.14 2.22 53.86
N ASN A 256 83.51 1.33 54.63
CA ASN A 256 84.09 0.78 55.86
C ASN A 256 85.35 -0.03 55.58
N ASN A 257 85.43 -0.74 54.47
CA ASN A 257 86.59 -1.54 54.07
C ASN A 257 87.76 -0.64 53.63
N GLU A 258 87.49 0.42 52.87
CA GLU A 258 88.50 1.44 52.58
C GLU A 258 89.00 2.11 53.87
N GLY A 259 88.08 2.44 54.78
CA GLY A 259 88.36 3.07 56.07
C GLY A 259 89.09 2.18 57.08
N LYS A 260 89.04 0.85 56.94
CA LYS A 260 89.81 -0.09 57.79
C LYS A 260 91.30 0.19 57.74
N THR A 261 91.83 0.60 56.59
CA THR A 261 93.25 0.98 56.41
C THR A 261 93.67 2.10 57.37
N PHE A 262 92.70 2.91 57.80
CA PHE A 262 92.88 4.09 58.64
C PHE A 262 92.11 3.97 59.98
N SER A 263 91.62 2.77 60.33
CA SER A 263 90.86 2.48 61.57
C SER A 263 89.55 3.27 61.76
N TYR A 264 88.91 3.77 60.70
CA TYR A 264 87.59 4.41 60.79
C TYR A 264 86.48 3.61 60.10
N CYS A 265 85.24 3.88 60.51
CA CYS A 265 84.02 3.36 59.89
C CYS A 265 82.92 4.43 59.93
N LEU A 266 81.94 4.28 59.04
CA LEU A 266 80.74 5.10 58.97
C LEU A 266 79.96 5.03 60.30
N SER A 267 79.64 6.19 60.88
CA SER A 267 78.85 6.28 62.11
C SER A 267 77.42 5.80 61.90
N LYS A 268 76.67 5.69 63.01
CA LYS A 268 75.23 5.44 62.95
C LYS A 268 74.53 6.57 62.20
N GLU A 269 74.84 7.82 62.54
CA GLU A 269 74.28 9.01 61.90
C GLU A 269 74.60 9.09 60.40
N GLY A 270 75.76 8.59 59.97
CA GLY A 270 76.11 8.53 58.56
C GLY A 270 75.34 7.47 57.77
N ARG A 271 75.11 6.30 58.38
CA ARG A 271 74.22 5.26 57.82
C ARG A 271 72.77 5.72 57.80
N ASP A 272 72.33 6.41 58.84
CA ASP A 272 71.01 7.01 58.94
C ASP A 272 70.77 7.98 57.78
N ALA A 273 71.76 8.82 57.45
CA ALA A 273 71.66 9.76 56.34
C ALA A 273 71.55 9.07 54.95
N LEU A 274 72.29 7.98 54.72
CA LEU A 274 72.16 7.18 53.49
C LEU A 274 70.81 6.45 53.43
N SER A 275 70.33 5.97 54.57
CA SER A 275 69.02 5.32 54.68
C SER A 275 67.87 6.29 54.46
N ILE A 276 67.99 7.53 54.96
CA ILE A 276 67.05 8.62 54.67
C ILE A 276 67.01 8.89 53.17
N TYR A 277 68.15 9.04 52.51
CA TYR A 277 68.19 9.20 51.04
C TYR A 277 67.49 8.06 50.31
N ALA A 278 67.71 6.81 50.73
CA ALA A 278 67.03 5.65 50.16
C ALA A 278 65.51 5.70 50.36
N VAL A 279 65.01 6.02 51.56
CA VAL A 279 63.56 6.16 51.82
C VAL A 279 62.95 7.28 50.98
N LEU A 280 63.61 8.45 50.90
CA LEU A 280 63.10 9.58 50.12
C LEU A 280 63.07 9.24 48.62
N SER A 281 64.07 8.53 48.11
CA SER A 281 64.15 8.08 46.71
C SER A 281 63.05 7.06 46.37
N ILE A 282 62.82 6.08 47.25
CA ILE A 282 61.74 5.09 47.10
C ILE A 282 60.37 5.75 47.24
N GLY A 283 60.22 6.70 48.18
CA GLY A 283 59.00 7.47 48.36
C GLY A 283 58.65 8.31 47.13
N LEU A 284 59.65 8.96 46.51
CA LEU A 284 59.49 9.68 45.24
C LEU A 284 59.03 8.74 44.11
N TYR A 285 59.60 7.54 44.02
CA TYR A 285 59.18 6.53 43.04
C TYR A 285 57.72 6.12 43.21
N PHE A 286 57.29 5.78 44.43
CA PHE A 286 55.90 5.41 44.72
C PHE A 286 54.93 6.59 44.46
N TYR A 287 55.30 7.79 44.88
CA TYR A 287 54.52 9.00 44.64
C TYR A 287 54.32 9.27 43.13
N SER A 288 55.40 9.26 42.35
CA SER A 288 55.39 9.54 40.91
C SER A 288 54.49 8.56 40.15
N ARG A 289 54.53 7.28 40.52
CA ARG A 289 53.70 6.23 39.93
C ARG A 289 52.22 6.43 40.23
N CYS A 290 51.85 6.62 41.50
CA CYS A 290 50.45 6.88 41.86
C CYS A 290 49.90 8.17 41.25
N LYS A 291 50.73 9.23 41.16
CA LYS A 291 50.35 10.49 40.49
C LYS A 291 50.09 10.25 39.00
N THR A 292 50.94 9.48 38.34
CA THR A 292 50.79 9.12 36.91
C THR A 292 49.50 8.33 36.67
N ASP A 293 49.17 7.36 37.52
CA ASP A 293 47.92 6.59 37.42
C ASP A 293 46.67 7.47 37.61
N ARG A 294 46.71 8.44 38.52
CA ARG A 294 45.63 9.43 38.71
C ARG A 294 45.49 10.35 37.49
N LEU A 295 46.60 10.84 36.93
CA LEU A 295 46.59 11.67 35.71
C LEU A 295 46.06 10.89 34.49
N ASN A 296 46.43 9.62 34.33
CA ASN A 296 45.91 8.76 33.28
C ASN A 296 44.41 8.49 33.43
N THR A 297 43.93 8.34 34.67
CA THR A 297 42.51 8.20 34.97
C THR A 297 41.75 9.45 34.54
N HIS A 298 42.25 10.64 34.88
CA HIS A 298 41.66 11.90 34.45
C HIS A 298 41.64 12.03 32.92
N LYS A 299 42.75 11.70 32.25
CA LYS A 299 42.82 11.70 30.78
C LYS A 299 41.77 10.78 30.16
N ARG A 300 41.61 9.55 30.69
CA ARG A 300 40.60 8.60 30.20
C ARG A 300 39.17 9.15 30.32
N VAL A 301 38.84 9.78 31.45
CA VAL A 301 37.52 10.41 31.64
C VAL A 301 37.30 11.53 30.62
N ASN A 302 38.32 12.37 30.39
CA ASN A 302 38.24 13.48 29.44
C ASN A 302 38.20 13.00 27.98
N ASP A 303 38.95 11.95 27.62
CA ASP A 303 38.92 11.34 26.28
C ASP A 303 37.54 10.73 25.99
N SER A 304 36.85 10.21 27.02
CA SER A 304 35.47 9.72 26.93
C SER A 304 34.41 10.82 26.89
N LYS A 305 34.79 12.12 26.94
CA LYS A 305 33.83 13.24 26.95
C LYS A 305 32.86 13.18 25.76
N ALA A 306 33.37 13.09 24.55
CA ALA A 306 32.52 13.11 23.35
C ALA A 306 31.56 11.92 23.31
N GLU A 307 32.04 10.73 23.67
CA GLU A 307 31.23 9.51 23.72
C GLU A 307 30.13 9.59 24.80
N LEU A 308 30.48 10.03 26.01
CA LEU A 308 29.53 10.16 27.11
C LEU A 308 28.51 11.28 26.84
N VAL A 309 28.95 12.41 26.30
CA VAL A 309 28.06 13.50 25.88
C VAL A 309 27.06 12.98 24.84
N GLU A 310 27.51 12.33 23.77
CA GLU A 310 26.59 11.76 22.76
C GLU A 310 25.70 10.65 23.32
N LYS A 311 26.19 9.83 24.26
CA LYS A 311 25.41 8.79 24.93
C LYS A 311 24.25 9.36 25.74
N PHE A 312 24.46 10.49 26.42
CA PHE A 312 23.44 11.14 27.24
C PHE A 312 22.69 12.26 26.53
N LEU A 313 23.16 12.75 25.37
CA LEU A 313 22.53 13.82 24.60
C LEU A 313 21.04 13.55 24.27
N PRO A 314 20.62 12.32 23.88
CA PRO A 314 19.21 12.01 23.64
C PRO A 314 18.29 12.15 24.87
N TRP A 315 18.88 12.35 26.06
CA TRP A 315 18.14 12.62 27.29
C TRP A 315 17.84 14.12 27.43
N PHE A 316 18.47 14.99 26.65
CA PHE A 316 18.35 16.45 26.78
C PHE A 316 17.56 17.14 25.66
N PHE A 317 17.43 16.52 24.49
CA PHE A 317 16.70 17.14 23.37
C PHE A 317 15.69 16.19 22.74
N ILE A 318 14.62 16.79 22.25
CA ILE A 318 13.50 16.14 21.60
C ILE A 318 13.65 16.35 20.10
N THR A 319 13.66 15.28 19.32
CA THR A 319 13.36 15.37 17.90
C THR A 319 11.85 15.54 17.75
N GLU A 320 11.37 16.78 17.60
CA GLU A 320 9.96 17.08 17.24
C GLU A 320 9.47 16.21 16.05
N ASN A 321 10.41 15.80 15.20
CA ASN A 321 10.17 14.95 14.04
C ASN A 321 9.66 13.54 14.36
N ASP A 322 10.01 12.92 15.49
CA ASP A 322 9.67 11.50 15.70
C ASP A 322 8.18 11.30 16.00
N ASP A 323 7.60 12.14 16.86
CA ASP A 323 6.17 12.11 17.17
C ASP A 323 5.33 12.54 15.96
N MET A 324 5.79 13.53 15.19
CA MET A 324 5.16 13.93 13.94
C MET A 324 5.18 12.79 12.90
N ASN A 325 6.33 12.14 12.69
CA ASN A 325 6.46 11.00 11.78
C ASN A 325 5.56 9.84 12.20
N MET A 326 5.47 9.58 13.51
CA MET A 326 4.63 8.52 14.06
C MET A 326 3.14 8.85 13.91
N ALA A 327 2.73 10.09 14.18
CA ALA A 327 1.37 10.58 13.96
C ALA A 327 0.97 10.44 12.49
N ASN A 328 1.83 10.89 11.56
CA ASN A 328 1.61 10.76 10.12
C ASN A 328 1.47 9.29 9.69
N LYS A 329 2.33 8.40 10.21
CA LYS A 329 2.26 6.97 9.93
C LYS A 329 0.98 6.33 10.47
N LEU A 330 0.52 6.75 11.65
CA LEU A 330 -0.74 6.26 12.22
C LEU A 330 -1.93 6.74 11.38
N ILE A 331 -1.98 8.03 11.03
CA ILE A 331 -3.03 8.59 10.17
C ILE A 331 -3.09 7.87 8.83
N GLN A 332 -1.96 7.66 8.16
CA GLN A 332 -1.90 6.92 6.89
C GLN A 332 -2.51 5.52 7.03
N LYS A 333 -2.27 4.85 8.16
CA LYS A 333 -2.79 3.50 8.42
C LYS A 333 -4.27 3.49 8.79
N ILE A 334 -4.74 4.51 9.51
CA ILE A 334 -6.16 4.75 9.75
C ILE A 334 -6.88 4.98 8.42
N SER A 335 -6.39 5.89 7.57
CA SER A 335 -6.95 6.13 6.23
C SER A 335 -7.01 4.85 5.42
N SER A 336 -5.89 4.13 5.28
CA SER A 336 -5.87 2.86 4.53
C SER A 336 -6.84 1.78 5.08
N ALA A 337 -7.07 1.75 6.40
CA ALA A 337 -8.02 0.81 7.01
C ALA A 337 -9.48 1.23 6.73
N LEU A 338 -9.77 2.53 6.81
CA LEU A 338 -11.07 3.09 6.45
C LEU A 338 -11.35 2.90 4.95
N ASP A 339 -10.38 3.14 4.07
CA ASP A 339 -10.51 2.98 2.61
C ASP A 339 -10.86 1.53 2.25
N LYS A 340 -10.16 0.54 2.83
CA LYS A 340 -10.47 -0.88 2.61
C LYS A 340 -11.87 -1.25 3.06
N THR A 341 -12.28 -0.75 4.22
CA THR A 341 -13.61 -1.01 4.77
C THR A 341 -14.69 -0.36 3.89
N PHE A 342 -14.39 0.83 3.38
CA PHE A 342 -15.27 1.58 2.49
C PHE A 342 -15.39 0.90 1.12
N GLU A 343 -14.27 0.48 0.50
CA GLU A 343 -14.27 -0.30 -0.74
C GLU A 343 -15.09 -1.60 -0.64
N LEU A 344 -14.97 -2.31 0.47
CA LEU A 344 -15.71 -3.56 0.69
C LEU A 344 -17.21 -3.28 0.71
N HIS A 345 -17.67 -2.33 1.53
CA HIS A 345 -19.09 -1.98 1.63
C HIS A 345 -19.64 -1.45 0.30
N ILE A 346 -18.85 -0.69 -0.46
CA ILE A 346 -19.24 -0.24 -1.81
C ILE A 346 -19.44 -1.44 -2.73
N LYS A 347 -18.48 -2.36 -2.79
CA LYS A 347 -18.57 -3.54 -3.65
C LYS A 347 -19.77 -4.40 -3.29
N GLU A 348 -20.01 -4.61 -1.99
CA GLU A 348 -21.17 -5.34 -1.49
C GLU A 348 -22.49 -4.64 -1.84
N LEU A 349 -22.58 -3.33 -1.64
CA LEU A 349 -23.78 -2.55 -1.98
C LEU A 349 -24.06 -2.56 -3.48
N ILE A 350 -23.05 -2.31 -4.32
CA ILE A 350 -23.18 -2.34 -5.79
C ILE A 350 -23.64 -3.73 -6.24
N ASN A 351 -23.01 -4.80 -5.76
CA ASN A 351 -23.38 -6.16 -6.14
C ASN A 351 -24.81 -6.49 -5.69
N SER A 352 -25.17 -6.17 -4.43
CA SER A 352 -26.53 -6.38 -3.92
C SER A 352 -27.58 -5.62 -4.74
N LYS A 353 -27.31 -4.35 -5.06
CA LYS A 353 -28.24 -3.51 -5.83
C LYS A 353 -28.33 -3.94 -7.29
N LEU A 354 -27.23 -4.38 -7.88
CA LEU A 354 -27.23 -4.97 -9.21
C LEU A 354 -28.04 -6.26 -9.22
N ASP A 355 -27.81 -7.18 -8.29
CA ASP A 355 -28.54 -8.45 -8.23
C ASP A 355 -30.05 -8.23 -8.03
N GLU A 356 -30.45 -7.24 -7.22
CA GLU A 356 -31.85 -6.83 -7.05
C GLU A 356 -32.49 -6.30 -8.34
N ASN A 357 -31.74 -5.56 -9.18
CA ASN A 357 -32.28 -4.80 -10.29
C ASN A 357 -31.91 -5.33 -11.69
N ILE A 358 -31.02 -6.31 -11.80
CA ILE A 358 -30.46 -6.76 -13.09
C ILE A 358 -31.54 -7.19 -14.08
N HIS A 359 -32.59 -7.84 -13.58
CA HIS A 359 -33.73 -8.29 -14.38
C HIS A 359 -34.48 -7.12 -15.04
N THR A 360 -34.49 -5.94 -14.41
CA THR A 360 -35.17 -4.74 -14.95
C THR A 360 -34.49 -4.18 -16.19
N PHE A 361 -33.21 -4.54 -16.41
CA PHE A 361 -32.42 -4.19 -17.58
C PHE A 361 -32.49 -5.23 -18.70
N TYR A 362 -33.21 -6.35 -18.54
CA TYR A 362 -33.31 -7.34 -19.61
C TYR A 362 -34.03 -6.77 -20.84
N ARG A 363 -33.57 -7.17 -22.03
CA ARG A 363 -34.10 -6.69 -23.30
C ARG A 363 -35.58 -7.00 -23.41
N SER A 364 -36.01 -8.20 -23.00
CA SER A 364 -37.44 -8.55 -23.02
C SER A 364 -38.28 -7.67 -22.10
N VAL A 365 -37.76 -7.28 -20.94
CA VAL A 365 -38.49 -6.41 -19.98
C VAL A 365 -38.63 -5.00 -20.56
N ILE A 366 -37.53 -4.43 -21.08
CA ILE A 366 -37.55 -3.10 -21.71
C ILE A 366 -38.51 -3.07 -22.91
N ILE A 367 -38.46 -4.07 -23.78
CA ILE A 367 -39.36 -4.15 -24.94
C ILE A 367 -40.82 -4.35 -24.49
N GLY A 368 -41.07 -5.11 -23.42
CA GLY A 368 -42.40 -5.26 -22.83
C GLY A 368 -42.98 -3.93 -22.37
N GLU A 369 -42.22 -3.16 -21.58
CA GLU A 369 -42.65 -1.83 -21.10
C GLU A 369 -42.90 -0.84 -22.24
N LEU A 370 -42.05 -0.84 -23.26
CA LEU A 370 -42.29 -0.04 -24.47
C LEU A 370 -43.56 -0.51 -25.21
N GLY A 371 -43.84 -1.81 -25.19
CA GLY A 371 -45.07 -2.37 -25.74
C GLY A 371 -46.33 -1.89 -25.01
N ASP A 372 -46.28 -1.78 -23.68
CA ASP A 372 -47.37 -1.25 -22.86
C ASP A 372 -47.57 0.26 -23.08
N GLU A 373 -46.48 1.03 -23.19
CA GLU A 373 -46.51 2.47 -23.48
C GLU A 373 -47.12 2.81 -24.84
N ALA A 374 -47.00 1.89 -25.81
CA ALA A 374 -47.52 2.10 -27.15
C ALA A 374 -49.04 2.32 -27.23
N TYR A 375 -49.83 1.88 -26.24
CA TYR A 375 -51.28 2.09 -26.25
C TYR A 375 -51.68 3.55 -26.04
N ASP A 376 -50.90 4.29 -25.23
CA ASP A 376 -51.19 5.67 -24.87
C ASP A 376 -50.25 6.69 -25.56
N ALA A 377 -49.25 6.20 -26.30
CA ALA A 377 -48.25 7.03 -26.96
C ALA A 377 -48.82 7.89 -28.13
N GLU A 378 -48.12 8.98 -28.42
CA GLU A 378 -48.39 9.83 -29.58
C GLU A 378 -47.92 9.19 -30.89
N ASP A 379 -48.52 9.58 -32.02
CA ASP A 379 -48.25 9.00 -33.35
C ASP A 379 -46.76 9.06 -33.74
N SER A 380 -46.06 10.15 -33.38
CA SER A 380 -44.63 10.31 -33.68
C SER A 380 -43.73 9.33 -32.90
N TRP A 381 -44.13 8.97 -31.67
CA TRP A 381 -43.45 7.96 -30.86
C TRP A 381 -43.75 6.57 -31.41
N LEU A 382 -44.99 6.30 -31.78
CA LEU A 382 -45.40 5.03 -32.40
C LEU A 382 -44.64 4.76 -33.71
N GLU A 383 -44.41 5.80 -34.52
CA GLU A 383 -43.59 5.70 -35.72
C GLU A 383 -42.15 5.29 -35.39
N LYS A 384 -41.53 5.90 -34.37
CA LYS A 384 -40.20 5.52 -33.88
C LYS A 384 -40.18 4.08 -33.34
N TYR A 385 -41.22 3.65 -32.64
CA TYR A 385 -41.31 2.28 -32.10
C TYR A 385 -41.29 1.21 -33.19
N VAL A 386 -41.90 1.49 -34.34
CA VAL A 386 -41.88 0.58 -35.49
C VAL A 386 -40.57 0.67 -36.26
N LEU A 387 -40.09 1.88 -36.54
CA LEU A 387 -39.01 2.11 -37.51
C LEU A 387 -37.62 2.16 -36.89
N GLU A 388 -37.51 2.65 -35.66
CA GLU A 388 -36.26 2.91 -34.93
C GLU A 388 -36.32 2.33 -33.49
N PRO A 389 -36.75 1.06 -33.30
CA PRO A 389 -36.95 0.49 -31.96
C PRO A 389 -35.66 0.48 -31.12
N GLU A 390 -34.49 0.38 -31.76
CA GLU A 390 -33.19 0.38 -31.09
C GLU A 390 -32.97 1.66 -30.27
N LYS A 391 -33.40 2.83 -30.80
CA LYS A 391 -33.26 4.12 -30.12
C LYS A 391 -34.16 4.24 -28.90
N LEU A 392 -35.38 3.68 -28.96
CA LEU A 392 -36.29 3.66 -27.82
C LEU A 392 -35.80 2.70 -26.74
N ILE A 393 -35.28 1.54 -27.12
CA ILE A 393 -34.65 0.59 -26.21
C ILE A 393 -33.46 1.24 -25.49
N GLU A 394 -32.57 1.90 -26.25
CA GLU A 394 -31.43 2.63 -25.68
C GLU A 394 -31.89 3.77 -24.74
N GLY A 395 -32.93 4.53 -25.14
CA GLY A 395 -33.51 5.60 -24.32
C GLY A 395 -34.05 5.08 -22.99
N ARG A 396 -34.88 4.02 -23.02
CA ARG A 396 -35.45 3.40 -21.81
C ARG A 396 -34.38 2.77 -20.92
N PHE A 397 -33.34 2.17 -21.51
CA PHE A 397 -32.17 1.73 -20.75
C PHE A 397 -31.50 2.89 -20.00
N LYS A 398 -31.24 4.02 -20.67
CA LYS A 398 -30.62 5.21 -20.05
C LYS A 398 -31.47 5.79 -18.93
N GLU A 399 -32.79 5.85 -19.09
CA GLU A 399 -33.72 6.29 -18.04
C GLU A 399 -33.60 5.41 -16.80
N LYS A 400 -33.68 4.08 -16.97
CA LYS A 400 -33.55 3.11 -15.87
C LYS A 400 -32.17 3.18 -15.21
N TRP A 401 -31.11 3.28 -16.01
CA TRP A 401 -29.75 3.39 -15.50
C TRP A 401 -29.55 4.68 -14.68
N THR A 402 -30.11 5.80 -15.14
CA THR A 402 -30.05 7.08 -14.42
C THR A 402 -30.74 6.97 -13.08
N LYS A 403 -31.94 6.38 -13.03
CA LYS A 403 -32.67 6.15 -11.78
C LYS A 403 -31.90 5.23 -10.83
N PHE A 404 -31.41 4.09 -11.34
CA PHE A 404 -30.56 3.17 -10.57
C PHE A 404 -29.33 3.88 -9.99
N ARG A 405 -28.67 4.73 -10.80
CA ARG A 405 -27.50 5.49 -10.36
C ARG A 405 -27.86 6.51 -9.27
N MET A 406 -28.98 7.21 -9.39
CA MET A 406 -29.45 8.15 -8.36
C MET A 406 -29.74 7.44 -7.03
N ASP A 407 -30.45 6.32 -7.06
CA ASP A 407 -30.77 5.55 -5.85
C ASP A 407 -29.50 5.02 -5.17
N LEU A 408 -28.52 4.62 -5.98
CA LEU A 408 -27.24 4.12 -5.50
C LEU A 408 -26.32 5.25 -4.98
N ASP A 409 -26.31 6.42 -5.62
CA ASP A 409 -25.56 7.60 -5.16
C ASP A 409 -26.07 8.10 -3.79
N ASP A 410 -27.37 7.98 -3.50
CA ASP A 410 -27.93 8.28 -2.18
C ASP A 410 -27.40 7.32 -1.10
N GLU A 411 -27.41 6.02 -1.37
CA GLU A 411 -26.87 5.01 -0.45
C GLU A 411 -25.35 5.13 -0.26
N LEU A 412 -24.61 5.41 -1.34
CA LEU A 412 -23.15 5.67 -1.29
C LEU A 412 -22.84 6.92 -0.46
N SER A 413 -23.68 7.95 -0.52
CA SER A 413 -23.56 9.14 0.31
C SER A 413 -23.76 8.82 1.80
N LYS A 414 -24.70 7.93 2.14
CA LYS A 414 -24.90 7.45 3.52
C LYS A 414 -23.69 6.68 4.05
N ILE A 415 -23.10 5.79 3.23
CA ILE A 415 -21.87 5.06 3.61
C ILE A 415 -20.71 6.05 3.80
N SER A 416 -20.55 7.00 2.89
CA SER A 416 -19.51 8.04 2.97
C SER A 416 -19.65 8.88 4.24
N TYR A 417 -20.88 9.30 4.57
CA TYR A 417 -21.18 10.01 5.81
C TYR A 417 -20.87 9.17 7.05
N LYS A 418 -21.19 7.87 7.04
CA LYS A 418 -20.88 6.96 8.16
C LYS A 418 -19.37 6.84 8.38
N VAL A 419 -18.58 6.70 7.31
CA VAL A 419 -17.11 6.63 7.39
C VAL A 419 -16.52 7.96 7.86
N LEU A 420 -17.00 9.08 7.32
CA LEU A 420 -16.57 10.41 7.74
C LEU A 420 -16.89 10.68 9.21
N SER A 421 -18.10 10.31 9.66
CA SER A 421 -18.50 10.42 11.07
C SER A 421 -17.59 9.60 11.99
N ARG A 422 -17.18 8.39 11.58
CA ARG A 422 -16.22 7.58 12.36
C ARG A 422 -14.85 8.27 12.44
N LEU A 423 -14.37 8.85 11.34
CA LEU A 423 -13.11 9.61 11.33
C LEU A 423 -13.18 10.82 12.27
N MET A 424 -14.27 11.58 12.22
CA MET A 424 -14.50 12.72 13.11
C MET A 424 -14.55 12.28 14.58
N ASN A 425 -15.24 11.17 14.88
CA ASN A 425 -15.28 10.62 16.24
C ASN A 425 -13.88 10.23 16.75
N ILE A 426 -12.99 9.74 15.88
CA ILE A 426 -11.59 9.48 16.24
C ILE A 426 -10.90 10.80 16.60
N PHE A 427 -10.96 11.81 15.75
CA PHE A 427 -10.30 13.09 15.99
C PHE A 427 -10.85 13.82 17.22
N ASP A 428 -12.17 13.81 17.42
CA ASP A 428 -12.82 14.37 18.61
C ASP A 428 -12.36 13.65 19.87
N ALA A 429 -12.29 12.32 19.84
CA ALA A 429 -11.73 11.55 20.94
C ALA A 429 -10.26 11.90 21.21
N MET A 430 -9.42 12.04 20.17
CA MET A 430 -8.02 12.45 20.34
C MET A 430 -7.89 13.87 20.92
N LYS A 431 -8.79 14.78 20.53
CA LYS A 431 -8.87 16.13 21.09
C LYS A 431 -9.25 16.12 22.55
N SER A 432 -10.28 15.35 22.94
CA SER A 432 -10.66 15.19 24.34
C SER A 432 -9.57 14.52 25.18
N VAL A 433 -8.87 13.51 24.64
CA VAL A 433 -7.70 12.91 25.31
C VAL A 433 -6.63 13.96 25.56
N LYS A 434 -6.36 14.83 24.58
CA LYS A 434 -5.41 15.93 24.72
C LYS A 434 -5.85 16.91 25.81
N GLU A 435 -7.11 17.32 25.83
CA GLU A 435 -7.67 18.24 26.84
C GLU A 435 -7.60 17.65 28.26
N VAL A 436 -7.92 16.36 28.42
CA VAL A 436 -7.78 15.64 29.71
C VAL A 436 -6.31 15.59 30.13
N ALA A 437 -5.39 15.30 29.19
CA ALA A 437 -3.96 15.27 29.49
C ALA A 437 -3.41 16.66 29.90
N GLU A 438 -3.85 17.74 29.26
CA GLU A 438 -3.47 19.12 29.64
C GLU A 438 -4.03 19.53 31.02
N LYS A 439 -5.25 19.09 31.35
CA LYS A 439 -5.92 19.40 32.63
C LYS A 439 -5.21 18.78 33.85
N HIS A 440 -4.75 17.54 33.75
CA HIS A 440 -4.15 16.82 34.88
C HIS A 440 -2.74 17.30 35.23
N ASP A 441 -2.05 17.98 34.32
CA ASP A 441 -0.61 18.21 34.42
C ASP A 441 -0.13 19.65 34.14
N GLY A 442 -1.02 20.58 33.82
CA GLY A 442 -0.63 21.93 33.41
C GLY A 442 0.06 21.94 32.04
N ASN A 443 0.57 23.10 31.59
CA ASN A 443 1.15 23.27 30.24
C ASN A 443 2.35 22.34 29.88
N SER A 444 2.82 21.46 30.78
CA SER A 444 3.88 20.49 30.50
C SER A 444 3.30 19.10 30.18
N LEU A 445 2.86 18.90 28.94
CA LEU A 445 2.51 17.57 28.41
C LEU A 445 3.76 16.66 28.42
N TYR A 446 3.74 15.62 29.26
CA TYR A 446 4.93 14.96 29.78
C TYR A 446 5.90 14.29 28.80
N PHE A 447 7.18 14.44 29.16
CA PHE A 447 8.25 13.47 28.94
C PHE A 447 7.84 12.15 29.61
N VAL A 448 7.86 11.07 28.85
CA VAL A 448 7.43 9.72 29.21
C VAL A 448 8.09 9.12 30.49
N ASP A 449 9.05 9.80 31.11
CA ASP A 449 9.76 9.35 32.31
C ASP A 449 8.92 9.31 33.59
N THR A 450 7.84 10.10 33.69
CA THR A 450 7.08 10.24 34.94
C THR A 450 5.95 9.24 35.12
N LEU A 451 5.49 8.61 34.03
CA LEU A 451 4.40 7.63 34.03
C LEU A 451 4.86 6.19 34.31
N PHE A 452 6.17 5.94 34.19
CA PHE A 452 6.75 4.60 34.27
C PHE A 452 7.87 4.52 35.30
N GLU A 453 7.79 3.51 36.16
CA GLU A 453 8.85 3.16 37.10
C GLU A 453 9.54 1.85 36.66
N PRO A 454 10.88 1.80 36.60
CA PRO A 454 11.59 0.57 36.24
C PRO A 454 11.38 -0.52 37.30
N CYS A 455 11.03 -1.74 36.87
CA CYS A 455 11.00 -2.91 37.75
C CYS A 455 12.35 -3.64 37.67
N GLY A 456 12.99 -3.91 38.82
CA GLY A 456 14.24 -4.69 38.89
C GLY A 456 15.53 -3.87 38.82
N ASP A 457 16.62 -4.46 38.31
CA ASP A 457 17.95 -3.83 38.27
C ASP A 457 17.98 -2.59 37.36
N GLN A 458 18.30 -1.43 37.93
CA GLN A 458 18.32 -0.12 37.25
C GLN A 458 19.37 -0.03 36.12
N SER A 459 20.31 -0.97 36.04
CA SER A 459 21.36 -0.99 35.03
C SER A 459 20.87 -1.31 33.61
N SER A 460 19.76 -2.06 33.47
CA SER A 460 19.22 -2.48 32.18
C SER A 460 18.16 -1.53 31.59
N HIS A 461 17.66 -0.57 32.37
CA HIS A 461 16.55 0.31 31.98
C HIS A 461 17.06 1.52 31.19
N ARG A 462 16.54 1.73 29.98
CA ARG A 462 16.84 2.91 29.17
C ARG A 462 15.64 3.85 29.14
N PRO A 463 15.81 5.18 29.27
CA PRO A 463 14.69 6.13 29.12
C PRO A 463 13.97 6.01 27.77
N SER A 464 14.68 5.62 26.71
CA SER A 464 14.11 5.34 25.38
C SER A 464 13.07 4.22 25.39
N ASP A 465 13.19 3.25 26.30
CA ASP A 465 12.29 2.09 26.37
C ASP A 465 10.91 2.47 26.89
N LYS A 466 10.84 3.50 27.74
CA LYS A 466 9.56 4.03 28.22
C LYS A 466 8.75 4.64 27.06
N ARG A 467 9.40 5.18 26.02
CA ARG A 467 8.72 5.70 24.81
C ARG A 467 7.92 4.62 24.08
N ASN A 468 8.41 3.38 24.09
CA ASN A 468 7.67 2.21 23.59
C ASN A 468 6.48 1.88 24.52
N CYS A 469 6.70 1.91 25.84
CA CYS A 469 5.64 1.67 26.82
C CYS A 469 4.48 2.65 26.67
N MET A 470 4.78 3.94 26.42
CA MET A 470 3.76 4.96 26.19
C MET A 470 2.89 4.65 24.97
N PHE A 471 3.51 4.19 23.89
CA PHE A 471 2.76 3.86 22.68
C PHE A 471 1.88 2.62 22.84
N GLN A 472 2.36 1.63 23.61
CA GLN A 472 1.55 0.46 23.99
C GLN A 472 0.40 0.81 24.94
N LEU A 473 0.60 1.71 25.91
CA LEU A 473 -0.50 2.19 26.75
C LEU A 473 -1.58 2.90 25.95
N PHE A 474 -1.16 3.76 25.03
CA PHE A 474 -2.08 4.48 24.17
C PHE A 474 -2.86 3.52 23.27
N TYR A 475 -2.19 2.53 22.68
CA TYR A 475 -2.86 1.45 21.96
C TYR A 475 -3.90 0.71 22.82
N GLY A 476 -3.53 0.33 24.05
CA GLY A 476 -4.43 -0.34 24.99
C GLY A 476 -5.72 0.43 25.23
N TYR A 477 -5.63 1.74 25.41
CA TYR A 477 -6.80 2.62 25.45
C TYR A 477 -7.61 2.56 24.14
N LEU A 478 -6.96 2.72 22.99
CA LEU A 478 -7.62 2.75 21.68
C LEU A 478 -8.40 1.46 21.36
N VAL A 479 -7.99 0.31 21.90
CA VAL A 479 -8.67 -0.97 21.69
C VAL A 479 -9.60 -1.39 22.84
N GLY A 480 -9.67 -0.58 23.91
CA GLY A 480 -10.49 -0.83 25.09
C GLY A 480 -9.95 -1.90 26.04
N ASP A 481 -8.64 -2.15 26.03
CA ASP A 481 -7.99 -3.07 26.96
C ASP A 481 -7.87 -2.45 28.36
N GLN A 482 -7.84 -3.30 29.38
CA GLN A 482 -7.60 -2.81 30.75
C GLN A 482 -6.19 -2.24 30.87
N VAL A 483 -6.07 -1.11 31.57
CA VAL A 483 -4.78 -0.46 31.83
C VAL A 483 -3.87 -1.45 32.58
N PRO A 484 -2.76 -1.91 31.96
CA PRO A 484 -1.90 -2.89 32.59
C PRO A 484 -1.16 -2.27 33.78
N GLU A 485 -0.95 -3.03 34.86
CA GLU A 485 -0.13 -2.57 35.99
C GLU A 485 1.36 -2.56 35.64
N ARG A 486 1.76 -3.42 34.69
CA ARG A 486 3.13 -3.59 34.23
C ARG A 486 3.17 -3.82 32.73
N ILE A 487 4.15 -3.22 32.06
CA ILE A 487 4.39 -3.38 30.62
C ILE A 487 5.77 -3.97 30.42
N THR A 488 5.86 -4.99 29.57
CA THR A 488 7.13 -5.62 29.21
C THR A 488 7.41 -5.39 27.73
N ILE A 489 8.53 -4.73 27.44
CA ILE A 489 8.96 -4.46 26.06
C ILE A 489 9.85 -5.60 25.52
N ARG A 490 10.19 -5.55 24.22
CA ARG A 490 10.88 -6.64 23.47
C ARG A 490 12.19 -7.15 24.08
N ASN A 491 12.84 -6.38 24.97
CA ASN A 491 14.08 -6.77 25.65
C ASN A 491 13.84 -7.43 27.04
N TYR A 492 12.61 -7.84 27.35
CA TYR A 492 12.20 -8.36 28.66
C TYR A 492 12.37 -7.35 29.82
N VAL A 493 12.49 -6.07 29.48
CA VAL A 493 12.53 -4.98 30.45
C VAL A 493 11.09 -4.62 30.83
N THR A 494 10.80 -4.64 32.13
CA THR A 494 9.45 -4.39 32.66
C THR A 494 9.38 -3.04 33.38
N TYR A 495 8.33 -2.27 33.09
CA TYR A 495 8.02 -1.02 33.77
C TYR A 495 6.67 -1.12 34.47
N SER A 496 6.56 -0.62 35.70
CA SER A 496 5.27 -0.42 36.37
C SER A 496 4.65 0.90 35.94
N VAL A 497 3.34 0.85 35.67
CA VAL A 497 2.55 2.03 35.28
C VAL A 497 2.08 2.72 36.55
N LYS A 498 2.42 4.01 36.71
CA LYS A 498 1.96 4.78 37.88
C LYS A 498 0.44 4.95 37.87
N SER A 499 -0.13 5.09 39.07
CA SER A 499 -1.58 5.29 39.27
C SER A 499 -2.14 6.50 38.54
N HIS A 500 -1.32 7.53 38.28
CA HIS A 500 -1.73 8.74 37.58
C HIS A 500 -2.30 8.45 36.18
N TRP A 501 -1.69 7.54 35.40
CA TRP A 501 -2.23 7.13 34.09
C TRP A 501 -3.60 6.45 34.21
N LYS A 502 -3.80 5.62 35.25
CA LYS A 502 -5.11 4.99 35.52
C LYS A 502 -6.19 6.04 35.76
N THR A 503 -5.87 7.13 36.45
CA THR A 503 -6.78 8.26 36.68
C THR A 503 -7.10 8.99 35.37
N MET A 504 -6.10 9.28 34.53
CA MET A 504 -6.30 9.95 33.25
C MET A 504 -7.18 9.13 32.29
N VAL A 505 -6.88 7.83 32.13
CA VAL A 505 -7.65 6.95 31.22
C VAL A 505 -9.11 6.80 31.66
N ALA A 506 -9.39 6.87 32.97
CA ALA A 506 -10.76 6.85 33.47
C ALA A 506 -11.58 8.08 33.06
N GLU A 507 -10.93 9.19 32.68
CA GLU A 507 -11.56 10.40 32.15
C GLU A 507 -11.55 10.46 30.60
N PHE A 508 -10.84 9.55 29.92
CA PHE A 508 -10.82 9.52 28.46
C PHE A 508 -12.18 9.08 27.89
N PRO A 509 -12.62 9.64 26.75
CA PRO A 509 -13.86 9.22 26.13
C PRO A 509 -13.78 7.77 25.66
N ASP A 510 -14.85 7.00 25.84
CA ASP A 510 -14.89 5.64 25.32
C ASP A 510 -15.04 5.66 23.79
N LEU A 511 -14.35 4.75 23.10
CA LEU A 511 -14.44 4.60 21.66
C LEU A 511 -15.49 3.56 21.26
N ASP A 512 -16.15 3.80 20.12
CA ASP A 512 -17.07 2.84 19.52
C ASP A 512 -16.35 1.49 19.25
N ILE A 513 -17.09 0.39 19.39
CA ILE A 513 -16.64 -0.99 19.12
C ILE A 513 -16.02 -1.08 17.72
N GLU A 514 -16.63 -0.44 16.72
CA GLU A 514 -16.11 -0.46 15.34
C GLU A 514 -14.75 0.24 15.23
N ILE A 515 -14.55 1.36 15.95
CA ILE A 515 -13.27 2.09 16.00
C ILE A 515 -12.22 1.25 16.72
N LYS A 516 -12.58 0.60 17.83
CA LYS A 516 -11.69 -0.32 18.56
C LYS A 516 -11.24 -1.49 17.66
N GLN A 517 -12.16 -2.07 16.89
CA GLN A 517 -11.83 -3.14 15.93
C GLN A 517 -10.90 -2.65 14.82
N MET A 518 -11.10 -1.44 14.32
CA MET A 518 -10.19 -0.83 13.34
C MET A 518 -8.78 -0.69 13.93
N PHE A 519 -8.62 -0.18 15.15
CA PHE A 519 -7.31 -0.08 15.79
C PHE A 519 -6.63 -1.44 15.99
N ARG A 520 -7.39 -2.49 16.31
CA ARG A 520 -6.86 -3.87 16.35
C ARG A 520 -6.28 -4.33 15.00
N SER A 521 -6.88 -3.92 13.89
CA SER A 521 -6.38 -4.28 12.54
C SER A 521 -5.04 -3.64 12.18
N ILE A 522 -4.66 -2.56 12.88
CA ILE A 522 -3.41 -1.81 12.66
C ILE A 522 -2.43 -1.96 13.83
N GLN A 523 -2.56 -3.02 14.64
CA GLN A 523 -1.68 -3.33 15.78
C GLN A 523 -0.18 -3.29 15.42
N ASN A 524 0.18 -3.74 14.22
CA ASN A 524 1.56 -3.76 13.74
C ASN A 524 2.24 -2.38 13.71
N VAL A 525 1.46 -1.30 13.61
CA VAL A 525 1.95 0.08 13.73
C VAL A 525 2.44 0.34 15.15
N PHE A 526 1.71 -0.16 16.14
CA PHE A 526 1.95 0.00 17.57
C PHE A 526 3.09 -0.88 18.10
N ASP A 527 3.32 -2.04 17.50
CA ASP A 527 4.38 -2.96 17.92
C ASP A 527 5.80 -2.43 17.66
N ALA A 528 5.96 -1.41 16.81
CA ALA A 528 7.25 -0.89 16.36
C ALA A 528 7.39 0.64 16.46
N GLY A 529 6.43 1.31 17.10
CA GLY A 529 6.45 2.77 17.24
C GLY A 529 6.80 3.23 18.66
N THR A 530 7.10 4.52 18.77
CA THR A 530 7.41 5.20 20.04
C THR A 530 6.62 6.49 20.11
N ILE A 531 6.15 6.85 21.31
CA ILE A 531 5.71 8.21 21.62
C ILE A 531 6.74 8.80 22.58
N SER A 532 7.33 9.93 22.20
CA SER A 532 8.22 10.71 23.08
C SER A 532 7.39 11.66 23.94
N TYR A 533 6.37 12.30 23.36
CA TYR A 533 5.44 13.21 24.04
C TYR A 533 4.02 12.97 23.57
N LEU A 534 3.14 12.57 24.49
CA LEU A 534 1.73 12.35 24.18
C LEU A 534 1.09 13.62 23.61
N GLY A 535 1.43 14.79 24.17
CA GLY A 535 0.91 16.09 23.71
C GLY A 535 1.26 16.44 22.27
N ASN A 536 2.54 16.34 21.91
CA ASN A 536 3.00 16.64 20.55
C ASN A 536 2.46 15.62 19.55
N PHE A 537 2.47 14.33 19.94
CA PHE A 537 1.88 13.27 19.14
C PHE A 537 0.39 13.54 18.85
N LEU A 538 -0.41 13.87 19.87
CA LEU A 538 -1.82 14.21 19.71
C LEU A 538 -2.02 15.49 18.90
N PHE A 539 -1.20 16.53 19.11
CA PHE A 539 -1.25 17.76 18.32
C PHE A 539 -1.05 17.48 16.83
N HIS A 540 0.00 16.76 16.46
CA HIS A 540 0.28 16.42 15.06
C HIS A 540 -0.80 15.52 14.47
N LEU A 541 -1.33 14.59 15.25
CA LEU A 541 -2.44 13.73 14.82
C LEU A 541 -3.69 14.56 14.53
N ILE A 542 -4.07 15.47 15.42
CA ILE A 542 -5.22 16.37 15.24
C ILE A 542 -5.01 17.36 14.07
N ASP A 543 -3.80 17.86 13.86
CA ASP A 543 -3.47 18.79 12.75
C ASP A 543 -3.71 18.15 11.36
N GLN A 544 -3.59 16.83 11.25
CA GLN A 544 -3.91 16.11 10.02
C GLN A 544 -5.41 15.99 9.72
N ASN A 545 -6.31 16.44 10.61
CA ASN A 545 -7.76 16.26 10.47
C ASN A 545 -8.29 16.77 9.12
N SER A 546 -8.06 18.04 8.82
CA SER A 546 -8.56 18.70 7.59
C SER A 546 -8.05 18.05 6.29
N LYS A 547 -6.78 17.60 6.28
CA LYS A 547 -6.19 16.90 5.12
C LYS A 547 -6.81 15.52 4.94
N THR A 548 -6.96 14.78 6.04
CA THR A 548 -7.50 13.41 6.03
C THR A 548 -8.97 13.38 5.62
N GLU A 549 -9.75 14.37 6.07
CA GLU A 549 -11.14 14.58 5.65
C GLU A 549 -11.25 14.79 4.14
N GLN A 550 -10.44 15.67 3.55
CA GLN A 550 -10.46 15.92 2.10
C GLN A 550 -10.08 14.69 1.27
N THR A 551 -9.09 13.91 1.71
CA THR A 551 -8.69 12.66 1.04
C THR A 551 -9.85 11.66 1.01
N ILE A 552 -10.47 11.40 2.17
CA ILE A 552 -11.57 10.42 2.28
C ILE A 552 -12.82 10.86 1.51
N ILE A 553 -13.07 12.16 1.34
CA ILE A 553 -14.21 12.65 0.53
C ILE A 553 -13.97 12.49 -0.99
N SER A 554 -12.72 12.56 -1.44
CA SER A 554 -12.38 12.70 -2.87
C SER A 554 -12.03 11.38 -3.57
N GLU A 555 -11.30 10.48 -2.91
CA GLU A 555 -10.83 9.22 -3.50
C GLU A 555 -11.96 8.22 -3.86
N PRO A 556 -12.99 8.01 -3.01
CA PRO A 556 -14.16 7.17 -3.29
C PRO A 556 -14.80 7.32 -4.67
N LYS A 557 -15.02 8.57 -5.10
CA LYS A 557 -15.80 8.87 -6.30
C LYS A 557 -15.13 8.32 -7.56
N SER A 558 -13.80 8.40 -7.62
CA SER A 558 -13.03 7.94 -8.78
C SER A 558 -13.10 6.42 -8.99
N LEU A 559 -13.08 5.65 -7.89
CA LEU A 559 -13.14 4.19 -7.91
C LEU A 559 -14.55 3.70 -8.25
N ILE A 560 -15.57 4.41 -7.76
CA ILE A 560 -16.99 4.18 -8.10
C ILE A 560 -17.19 4.40 -9.60
N ASP A 561 -16.78 5.54 -10.15
CA ASP A 561 -17.08 5.90 -11.54
C ASP A 561 -16.46 4.96 -12.57
N THR A 562 -15.24 4.46 -12.29
CA THR A 562 -14.54 3.53 -13.19
C THR A 562 -15.26 2.18 -13.28
N ASN A 563 -15.62 1.58 -12.13
CA ASN A 563 -16.34 0.31 -12.11
C ASN A 563 -17.73 0.44 -12.74
N PHE A 564 -18.45 1.53 -12.46
CA PHE A 564 -19.79 1.74 -13.01
C PHE A 564 -19.79 1.92 -14.52
N LYS A 565 -18.79 2.58 -15.08
CA LYS A 565 -18.67 2.70 -16.53
C LYS A 565 -18.55 1.32 -17.18
N GLU A 566 -17.74 0.43 -16.62
CA GLU A 566 -17.63 -0.94 -17.13
C GLU A 566 -18.95 -1.71 -17.04
N PHE A 567 -19.68 -1.59 -15.92
CA PHE A 567 -20.99 -2.20 -15.76
C PHE A 567 -22.03 -1.65 -16.73
N HIS A 568 -22.10 -0.32 -16.87
CA HIS A 568 -22.96 0.36 -17.84
C HIS A 568 -22.68 -0.15 -19.25
N ASP A 569 -21.41 -0.11 -19.66
CA ASP A 569 -20.98 -0.47 -21.02
C ASP A 569 -21.25 -1.95 -21.31
N ARG A 570 -21.16 -2.81 -20.29
CA ARG A 570 -21.54 -4.22 -20.41
C ARG A 570 -23.05 -4.39 -20.57
N LEU A 571 -23.85 -3.79 -19.67
CA LEU A 571 -25.31 -3.95 -19.68
C LEU A 571 -25.95 -3.33 -20.93
N ILE A 572 -25.51 -2.15 -21.37
CA ILE A 572 -26.05 -1.54 -22.59
C ILE A 572 -25.74 -2.38 -23.83
N LYS A 573 -24.53 -2.97 -23.92
CA LYS A 573 -24.18 -3.93 -24.96
C LYS A 573 -25.03 -5.18 -24.90
N GLN A 574 -25.39 -5.62 -23.69
CA GLN A 574 -26.29 -6.76 -23.54
C GLN A 574 -27.69 -6.42 -24.05
N VAL A 575 -28.25 -5.29 -23.64
CA VAL A 575 -29.58 -4.86 -24.10
C VAL A 575 -29.61 -4.67 -25.62
N LEU A 576 -28.55 -4.12 -26.21
CA LEU A 576 -28.47 -3.83 -27.65
C LEU A 576 -27.82 -4.93 -28.49
N VAL A 577 -27.58 -6.14 -27.93
CA VAL A 577 -26.68 -7.12 -28.57
C VAL A 577 -27.15 -7.61 -29.93
N CYS A 578 -28.47 -7.61 -30.16
CA CYS A 578 -29.05 -8.12 -31.39
C CYS A 578 -29.79 -7.03 -32.14
N THR A 579 -29.26 -6.70 -33.32
CA THR A 579 -29.86 -5.78 -34.30
C THR A 579 -30.60 -6.51 -35.42
N GLU A 580 -30.58 -7.85 -35.42
CA GLU A 580 -31.25 -8.66 -36.43
C GLU A 580 -32.76 -8.41 -36.45
N LYS A 581 -33.29 -8.29 -37.67
CA LYS A 581 -34.71 -8.04 -37.93
C LYS A 581 -35.33 -9.31 -38.48
N CYS A 582 -36.49 -9.66 -37.95
CA CYS A 582 -37.24 -10.84 -38.36
C CYS A 582 -37.40 -10.84 -39.88
N PRO A 583 -36.96 -11.89 -40.58
CA PRO A 583 -36.95 -11.90 -42.04
C PRO A 583 -38.38 -11.80 -42.60
N CYS A 584 -39.38 -12.25 -41.84
CA CYS A 584 -40.79 -12.23 -42.22
C CYS A 584 -41.49 -10.90 -41.89
N CYS A 585 -41.42 -10.39 -40.65
CA CYS A 585 -42.17 -9.20 -40.24
C CYS A 585 -41.34 -7.92 -40.17
N LYS A 586 -40.01 -8.02 -40.16
CA LYS A 586 -39.02 -6.93 -39.99
C LYS A 586 -38.94 -6.29 -38.59
N ARG A 587 -39.62 -6.87 -37.59
CA ARG A 587 -39.45 -6.49 -36.18
C ARG A 587 -38.04 -6.86 -35.70
N ILE A 588 -37.42 -6.04 -34.87
CA ILE A 588 -36.15 -6.40 -34.23
C ILE A 588 -36.32 -7.60 -33.29
N CYS A 589 -35.30 -8.45 -33.20
CA CYS A 589 -35.25 -9.55 -32.24
C CYS A 589 -35.43 -9.04 -30.79
N ASP A 590 -36.23 -9.73 -29.98
CA ASP A 590 -36.44 -9.44 -28.55
C ASP A 590 -35.84 -10.50 -27.62
N ALA A 591 -35.08 -11.46 -28.16
CA ALA A 591 -34.41 -12.48 -27.37
C ALA A 591 -33.27 -11.90 -26.52
N ASP A 592 -33.19 -12.33 -25.27
CA ASP A 592 -32.06 -12.09 -24.38
C ASP A 592 -30.94 -13.12 -24.65
N HIS A 593 -30.09 -12.84 -25.64
CA HIS A 593 -29.00 -13.75 -26.06
C HIS A 593 -27.87 -13.96 -25.02
N HIS A 594 -28.03 -13.43 -23.80
CA HIS A 594 -27.05 -13.51 -22.72
C HIS A 594 -27.37 -14.58 -21.69
N LEU A 595 -28.56 -15.18 -21.79
CA LEU A 595 -29.03 -16.19 -20.83
C LEU A 595 -28.30 -17.53 -21.02
N ASP A 596 -27.84 -17.85 -22.23
CA ASP A 596 -26.98 -19.00 -22.50
C ASP A 596 -25.66 -18.55 -23.13
N ILE A 597 -24.62 -18.46 -22.30
CA ILE A 597 -23.31 -17.96 -22.71
C ILE A 597 -22.57 -18.95 -23.65
N ASN A 598 -23.01 -20.21 -23.70
CA ASN A 598 -22.33 -21.27 -24.43
C ASN A 598 -22.83 -21.41 -25.88
N ALA A 599 -23.99 -20.83 -26.20
CA ALA A 599 -24.56 -20.85 -27.53
C ALA A 599 -24.27 -19.53 -28.28
N PRO A 600 -23.77 -19.55 -29.52
CA PRO A 600 -23.67 -18.33 -30.31
C PRO A 600 -25.06 -17.79 -30.65
N ILE A 601 -25.15 -16.46 -30.86
CA ILE A 601 -26.37 -15.79 -31.34
C ILE A 601 -26.87 -16.49 -32.61
N GLY A 602 -28.16 -16.80 -32.65
CA GLY A 602 -28.81 -17.52 -33.75
C GLY A 602 -28.78 -19.05 -33.62
N ARG A 603 -28.33 -19.64 -32.50
CA ARG A 603 -28.32 -21.11 -32.31
C ARG A 603 -28.91 -21.56 -30.98
N GLY A 604 -29.51 -22.75 -30.99
CA GLY A 604 -30.02 -23.41 -29.79
C GLY A 604 -31.04 -22.55 -29.03
N SER A 605 -30.72 -22.25 -27.77
CA SER A 605 -31.41 -21.34 -26.84
C SER A 605 -31.29 -19.86 -27.21
N ASN A 606 -30.26 -19.47 -27.98
CA ASN A 606 -29.98 -18.10 -28.44
C ASN A 606 -30.47 -17.83 -29.86
N ARG A 607 -31.44 -18.60 -30.38
CA ARG A 607 -32.10 -18.28 -31.66
C ARG A 607 -32.82 -16.93 -31.59
N HIS A 608 -32.86 -16.23 -32.71
CA HIS A 608 -33.57 -14.96 -32.83
C HIS A 608 -35.08 -15.21 -32.69
N CYS A 609 -35.82 -14.32 -32.03
CA CYS A 609 -37.26 -14.48 -31.93
C CYS A 609 -37.99 -13.15 -31.83
N CYS A 610 -39.31 -13.22 -32.01
CA CYS A 610 -40.25 -12.20 -31.55
C CYS A 610 -41.16 -12.86 -30.51
N LYS A 611 -40.64 -12.96 -29.28
CA LYS A 611 -41.26 -13.62 -28.13
C LYS A 611 -42.47 -12.84 -27.62
N LEU A 612 -42.41 -11.52 -27.68
CA LEU A 612 -43.49 -10.61 -27.27
C LEU A 612 -44.45 -10.34 -28.45
N GLY A 613 -44.67 -11.36 -29.28
CA GLY A 613 -45.54 -11.34 -30.48
C GLY A 613 -44.90 -10.78 -31.74
N HIS A 614 -45.58 -10.83 -32.88
CA HIS A 614 -45.03 -10.34 -34.16
C HIS A 614 -45.72 -9.06 -34.63
N GLN A 615 -44.96 -8.19 -35.30
CA GLN A 615 -45.54 -7.02 -35.97
C GLN A 615 -46.29 -7.41 -37.24
N ILE A 616 -47.29 -6.61 -37.60
CA ILE A 616 -47.99 -6.75 -38.88
C ILE A 616 -46.99 -6.51 -40.00
N ARG A 617 -46.91 -7.43 -40.98
CA ARG A 617 -45.91 -7.38 -42.07
C ARG A 617 -45.94 -6.06 -42.86
N GLY A 618 -47.13 -5.47 -43.01
CA GLY A 618 -47.33 -4.16 -43.63
C GLY A 618 -46.57 -3.03 -42.95
N MET A 619 -46.36 -3.10 -41.62
CA MET A 619 -45.51 -2.16 -40.88
C MET A 619 -44.04 -2.23 -41.26
N GLY A 620 -43.60 -3.37 -41.78
CA GLY A 620 -42.26 -3.56 -42.35
C GLY A 620 -42.17 -3.25 -43.84
N GLY A 621 -43.22 -2.67 -44.44
CA GLY A 621 -43.27 -2.34 -45.87
C GLY A 621 -43.61 -3.51 -46.80
N ILE A 622 -44.13 -4.62 -46.26
CA ILE A 622 -44.44 -5.83 -47.03
C ILE A 622 -45.87 -5.75 -47.57
N ARG A 623 -46.05 -6.18 -48.83
CA ARG A 623 -47.30 -6.06 -49.59
C ARG A 623 -47.64 -7.34 -50.35
N PHE A 624 -48.91 -7.48 -50.73
CA PHE A 624 -49.34 -8.53 -51.64
C PHE A 624 -48.97 -8.17 -53.08
N GLU A 625 -48.40 -9.12 -53.81
CA GLU A 625 -47.94 -8.93 -55.19
C GLU A 625 -49.10 -8.64 -56.15
N SER A 626 -50.26 -9.26 -55.93
CA SER A 626 -51.42 -9.17 -56.83
C SER A 626 -52.23 -7.88 -56.69
N THR A 627 -52.27 -7.27 -55.50
CA THR A 627 -53.15 -6.12 -55.21
C THR A 627 -52.39 -4.85 -54.86
N ASP A 628 -51.07 -4.92 -54.65
CA ASP A 628 -50.24 -3.83 -54.13
C ASP A 628 -50.73 -3.26 -52.78
N GLU A 629 -51.52 -4.06 -52.05
CA GLU A 629 -52.05 -3.75 -50.72
C GLU A 629 -51.07 -4.20 -49.62
N ALA A 630 -51.00 -3.46 -48.52
CA ALA A 630 -50.15 -3.83 -47.38
C ALA A 630 -50.58 -5.19 -46.77
N SER A 631 -49.61 -6.03 -46.40
CA SER A 631 -49.90 -7.34 -45.82
C SER A 631 -50.28 -7.23 -44.35
N LEU A 632 -51.52 -7.60 -44.01
CA LEU A 632 -52.00 -7.57 -42.62
C LEU A 632 -51.65 -8.82 -41.80
N LEU A 633 -50.92 -9.75 -42.40
CA LEU A 633 -50.51 -10.99 -41.73
C LEU A 633 -49.39 -10.71 -40.72
N SER A 634 -49.44 -11.37 -39.57
CA SER A 634 -48.31 -11.53 -38.64
C SER A 634 -47.73 -12.95 -38.80
N CYS A 635 -46.49 -13.19 -38.37
CA CYS A 635 -45.84 -14.49 -38.54
C CYS A 635 -46.61 -15.66 -37.88
N GLU A 636 -47.38 -15.37 -36.82
CA GLU A 636 -48.11 -16.37 -36.04
C GLU A 636 -49.37 -16.86 -36.76
N ILE A 637 -49.93 -16.03 -37.66
CA ILE A 637 -51.18 -16.34 -38.37
C ILE A 637 -50.89 -17.09 -39.69
N ILE A 638 -49.63 -17.11 -40.14
CA ILE A 638 -49.23 -17.77 -41.39
C ILE A 638 -49.13 -19.29 -41.16
N LYS A 639 -49.90 -20.05 -41.93
CA LYS A 639 -49.87 -21.52 -41.89
C LYS A 639 -48.69 -22.04 -42.70
N ASP A 640 -48.19 -23.23 -42.34
CA ASP A 640 -47.05 -23.87 -43.02
C ASP A 640 -47.26 -24.08 -44.53
N THR A 641 -48.52 -24.22 -44.94
CA THR A 641 -48.95 -24.37 -46.35
C THR A 641 -49.09 -23.03 -47.09
N ASP A 642 -49.08 -21.90 -46.38
CA ASP A 642 -49.32 -20.59 -46.98
C ASP A 642 -48.09 -20.14 -47.77
N ILE A 643 -48.32 -19.53 -48.94
CA ILE A 643 -47.27 -18.99 -49.79
C ILE A 643 -46.93 -17.57 -49.32
N ILE A 644 -45.65 -17.33 -49.03
CA ILE A 644 -45.10 -16.03 -48.72
C ILE A 644 -44.19 -15.53 -49.84
N VAL A 645 -44.25 -14.23 -50.11
CA VAL A 645 -43.35 -13.55 -51.06
C VAL A 645 -42.24 -12.86 -50.27
N ILE A 646 -40.99 -13.17 -50.61
CA ILE A 646 -39.80 -12.52 -50.04
C ILE A 646 -39.25 -11.52 -51.07
N THR A 647 -38.43 -10.58 -50.60
CA THR A 647 -37.62 -9.66 -51.42
C THR A 647 -37.03 -10.37 -52.64
N LYS A 648 -37.27 -9.81 -53.85
CA LYS A 648 -36.93 -10.34 -55.20
C LYS A 648 -37.95 -11.31 -55.84
N ASN A 649 -39.22 -11.26 -55.44
CA ASN A 649 -40.34 -12.02 -56.05
C ASN A 649 -40.21 -13.55 -55.95
N GLU A 650 -39.43 -14.05 -55.00
CA GLU A 650 -39.36 -15.49 -54.75
C GLU A 650 -40.57 -15.89 -53.89
N ARG A 651 -41.39 -16.80 -54.42
CA ARG A 651 -42.56 -17.38 -53.74
C ARG A 651 -42.12 -18.67 -53.07
N LYS A 652 -42.23 -18.74 -51.74
CA LYS A 652 -41.93 -19.94 -50.94
C LYS A 652 -43.11 -20.26 -50.03
N ILE A 653 -43.32 -21.52 -49.69
CA ILE A 653 -44.26 -21.87 -48.64
C ILE A 653 -43.63 -21.58 -47.26
N TRP A 654 -44.46 -21.25 -46.26
CA TRP A 654 -43.98 -20.87 -44.94
C TRP A 654 -43.10 -21.93 -44.28
N LYS A 655 -43.40 -23.22 -44.50
CA LYS A 655 -42.55 -24.32 -44.03
C LYS A 655 -41.12 -24.24 -44.56
N GLU A 656 -40.95 -24.10 -45.88
CA GLU A 656 -39.63 -23.95 -46.53
C GLU A 656 -38.90 -22.71 -46.01
N PHE A 657 -39.62 -21.61 -45.82
CA PHE A 657 -39.03 -20.40 -45.27
C PHE A 657 -38.50 -20.58 -43.84
N LYS A 658 -39.22 -21.28 -42.96
CA LYS A 658 -38.73 -21.59 -41.62
C LYS A 658 -37.49 -22.49 -41.67
N GLU A 659 -37.44 -23.43 -42.61
CA GLU A 659 -36.29 -24.33 -42.82
C GLU A 659 -35.05 -23.60 -43.36
N GLU A 660 -35.23 -22.47 -44.07
CA GLU A 660 -34.11 -21.63 -44.53
C GLU A 660 -33.60 -20.64 -43.47
N ASN A 661 -34.42 -20.34 -42.45
CA ASN A 661 -34.11 -19.38 -41.39
C ASN A 661 -34.07 -20.09 -40.03
N LEU A 662 -33.26 -21.15 -39.93
CA LEU A 662 -33.13 -21.98 -38.71
C LEU A 662 -32.55 -21.21 -37.52
N ASP A 663 -31.93 -20.07 -37.78
CA ASP A 663 -31.44 -19.12 -36.79
C ASP A 663 -32.55 -18.32 -36.12
N TRP A 664 -33.76 -18.32 -36.69
CA TRP A 664 -34.96 -17.73 -36.13
C TRP A 664 -35.91 -18.79 -35.55
N ASP A 665 -36.41 -18.52 -34.34
CA ASP A 665 -37.50 -19.23 -33.72
C ASP A 665 -38.83 -18.48 -33.95
N PHE A 666 -39.60 -19.00 -34.92
CA PHE A 666 -40.94 -18.51 -35.22
C PHE A 666 -42.02 -19.06 -34.26
N GLY A 667 -41.68 -20.00 -33.37
CA GLY A 667 -42.56 -20.63 -32.37
C GLY A 667 -43.69 -21.51 -32.93
N ASP A 668 -44.47 -22.13 -32.03
CA ASP A 668 -45.78 -22.73 -32.34
C ASP A 668 -46.86 -21.65 -32.16
N PRO A 669 -47.64 -21.32 -33.21
CA PRO A 669 -48.76 -20.36 -33.13
C PRO A 669 -49.72 -20.60 -31.97
N ARG A 670 -49.95 -21.86 -31.58
CA ARG A 670 -50.95 -22.26 -30.57
C ARG A 670 -50.58 -21.90 -29.14
N ILE A 671 -49.32 -21.54 -28.87
CA ILE A 671 -48.81 -21.25 -27.52
C ILE A 671 -48.85 -19.73 -27.25
N ARG A 672 -49.09 -18.89 -28.27
CA ARG A 672 -48.86 -17.44 -28.21
C ARG A 672 -50.13 -16.58 -28.09
N ASP A 673 -51.32 -17.19 -28.13
CA ASP A 673 -52.64 -16.53 -28.07
C ASP A 673 -52.91 -15.74 -26.76
N THR A 674 -52.03 -15.77 -25.77
CA THR A 674 -52.22 -15.10 -24.47
C THR A 674 -51.66 -13.68 -24.39
N LEU A 675 -50.79 -13.23 -25.30
CA LEU A 675 -50.18 -11.90 -25.25
C LEU A 675 -50.86 -10.94 -26.24
N LYS A 676 -51.66 -9.99 -25.74
CA LYS A 676 -52.14 -8.86 -26.55
C LYS A 676 -50.93 -8.06 -27.03
N THR A 677 -50.69 -8.04 -28.32
CA THR A 677 -49.63 -7.21 -28.91
C THR A 677 -50.17 -5.81 -29.24
N PRO A 678 -49.35 -4.74 -29.15
CA PRO A 678 -49.81 -3.40 -29.49
C PRO A 678 -49.93 -3.18 -31.00
N TYR A 679 -49.46 -4.11 -31.83
CA TYR A 679 -49.31 -3.87 -33.27
C TYR A 679 -50.64 -3.68 -34.00
N SER A 680 -51.71 -4.39 -33.65
CA SER A 680 -53.03 -4.10 -34.24
C SER A 680 -53.49 -2.68 -33.89
N HIS A 681 -53.27 -2.23 -32.65
CA HIS A 681 -53.57 -0.86 -32.24
C HIS A 681 -52.74 0.17 -33.03
N ILE A 682 -51.42 -0.03 -33.10
CA ILE A 682 -50.49 0.83 -33.83
C ILE A 682 -50.88 0.91 -35.31
N TRP A 683 -51.22 -0.22 -35.95
CA TRP A 683 -51.61 -0.26 -37.36
C TRP A 683 -52.86 0.57 -37.65
N ASN A 684 -53.86 0.43 -36.77
CA ASN A 684 -55.11 1.17 -36.91
C ASN A 684 -54.93 2.68 -36.71
N ARG A 685 -53.92 3.12 -35.95
CA ARG A 685 -53.59 4.55 -35.76
C ARG A 685 -52.69 5.13 -36.84
N ILE A 686 -51.53 4.51 -37.10
CA ILE A 686 -50.47 5.09 -37.95
C ILE A 686 -50.13 4.27 -39.20
N GLY A 687 -50.82 3.17 -39.47
CA GLY A 687 -50.49 2.27 -40.59
C GLY A 687 -50.52 2.95 -41.97
N GLU A 688 -51.41 3.93 -42.19
CA GLU A 688 -51.41 4.73 -43.43
C GLU A 688 -50.14 5.56 -43.58
N GLN A 689 -49.67 6.16 -42.48
CA GLN A 689 -48.43 6.96 -42.46
C GLN A 689 -47.21 6.07 -42.75
N LEU A 690 -47.16 4.89 -42.12
CA LEU A 690 -46.12 3.88 -42.37
C LEU A 690 -46.10 3.46 -43.85
N CYS A 691 -47.27 3.17 -44.44
CA CYS A 691 -47.37 2.80 -45.86
C CYS A 691 -46.79 3.88 -46.78
N LYS A 692 -47.16 5.16 -46.55
CA LYS A 692 -46.65 6.30 -47.32
C LYS A 692 -45.12 6.40 -47.27
N LYS A 693 -44.52 6.13 -46.10
CA LYS A 693 -43.06 6.19 -45.90
C LYS A 693 -42.31 5.08 -46.63
N TYR A 694 -42.84 3.86 -46.64
CA TYR A 694 -42.22 2.77 -47.40
C TYR A 694 -42.35 2.97 -48.91
N LYS A 695 -43.57 3.25 -49.41
CA LYS A 695 -43.82 3.63 -50.80
C LYS A 695 -45.16 4.40 -50.91
N PRO A 696 -45.21 5.53 -51.65
CA PRO A 696 -46.45 6.28 -51.88
C PRO A 696 -47.59 5.49 -52.54
N LYS A 697 -47.27 4.35 -53.17
CA LYS A 697 -48.22 3.53 -53.94
C LYS A 697 -48.81 2.35 -53.17
N ILE A 698 -48.28 2.01 -51.98
CA ILE A 698 -48.84 0.90 -51.18
C ILE A 698 -50.22 1.30 -50.69
N THR A 699 -51.22 0.46 -50.98
CA THR A 699 -52.59 0.70 -50.53
C THR A 699 -52.75 0.22 -49.08
N PHE A 700 -53.13 1.13 -48.19
CA PHE A 700 -53.42 0.83 -46.79
C PHE A 700 -54.76 0.06 -46.66
N VAL A 701 -54.76 -1.00 -45.86
CA VAL A 701 -55.92 -1.86 -45.62
C VAL A 701 -56.21 -1.92 -44.12
N LYS A 702 -57.47 -1.74 -43.73
CA LYS A 702 -57.91 -1.90 -42.34
C LYS A 702 -58.07 -3.38 -42.03
N GLU A 703 -57.81 -3.78 -40.78
CA GLU A 703 -57.84 -5.18 -40.30
C GLU A 703 -59.17 -5.91 -40.62
N ASN A 704 -60.27 -5.16 -40.72
CA ASN A 704 -61.61 -5.66 -41.05
C ASN A 704 -62.08 -5.35 -42.47
N SER A 705 -61.19 -4.93 -43.37
CA SER A 705 -61.55 -4.74 -44.77
C SER A 705 -61.89 -6.11 -45.37
N PRO A 706 -63.12 -6.35 -45.86
CA PRO A 706 -63.46 -7.62 -46.48
C PRO A 706 -62.54 -7.84 -47.69
N SER A 707 -61.95 -9.04 -47.78
CA SER A 707 -61.23 -9.49 -48.96
C SER A 707 -62.16 -9.32 -50.17
N LYS A 708 -61.76 -8.49 -51.13
CA LYS A 708 -62.56 -8.19 -52.32
C LYS A 708 -62.80 -9.50 -53.07
N ILE A 709 -64.05 -9.91 -53.12
CA ILE A 709 -64.48 -11.11 -53.82
C ILE A 709 -64.48 -10.80 -55.31
N SER A 710 -63.95 -11.69 -56.14
CA SER A 710 -63.86 -11.51 -57.59
C SER A 710 -64.91 -12.34 -58.32
N HIS A 711 -65.40 -11.84 -59.46
CA HIS A 711 -66.20 -12.61 -60.41
C HIS A 711 -65.41 -12.76 -61.72
N LEU A 712 -65.00 -13.97 -62.03
CA LEU A 712 -64.21 -14.30 -63.22
C LEU A 712 -65.12 -14.93 -64.29
N ILE A 713 -65.16 -14.32 -65.47
CA ILE A 713 -65.94 -14.79 -66.61
C ILE A 713 -64.97 -15.28 -67.68
N PHE A 714 -64.84 -16.59 -67.84
CA PHE A 714 -64.09 -17.22 -68.92
C PHE A 714 -64.98 -17.33 -70.15
N VAL A 715 -64.51 -16.79 -71.27
CA VAL A 715 -65.18 -16.87 -72.56
C VAL A 715 -64.26 -17.66 -73.48
N CYS A 716 -64.62 -18.92 -73.71
CA CYS A 716 -63.78 -19.91 -74.37
C CYS A 716 -64.33 -20.23 -75.76
N ASP A 717 -63.50 -20.09 -76.78
CA ASP A 717 -63.84 -20.50 -78.13
C ASP A 717 -63.94 -22.03 -78.24
N HIS A 718 -65.01 -22.47 -78.89
CA HIS A 718 -65.36 -23.84 -79.19
C HIS A 718 -65.64 -24.00 -80.70
N SER A 719 -65.00 -23.17 -81.52
CA SER A 719 -65.00 -23.28 -82.98
C SER A 719 -64.51 -24.65 -83.46
N GLY A 720 -64.82 -24.99 -84.71
CA GLY A 720 -64.35 -26.23 -85.32
C GLY A 720 -62.82 -26.31 -85.39
N SER A 721 -62.11 -25.16 -85.46
CA SER A 721 -60.65 -25.11 -85.49
C SER A 721 -60.00 -25.50 -84.17
N MET A 722 -60.68 -25.29 -83.04
CA MET A 722 -60.21 -25.73 -81.72
C MET A 722 -60.12 -27.25 -81.59
N ASN A 723 -60.80 -28.01 -82.44
CA ASN A 723 -60.71 -29.47 -82.49
C ASN A 723 -59.57 -30.00 -83.36
N ASN A 724 -58.84 -29.12 -84.05
CA ASN A 724 -57.65 -29.54 -84.79
C ASN A 724 -56.52 -29.89 -83.81
N GLU A 725 -55.73 -30.89 -84.20
CA GLU A 725 -54.52 -31.25 -83.45
C GLU A 725 -53.54 -30.07 -83.44
N VAL A 726 -53.09 -29.68 -82.25
CA VAL A 726 -52.14 -28.58 -82.12
C VAL A 726 -50.75 -29.07 -82.50
N ALA A 727 -50.33 -28.78 -83.73
CA ALA A 727 -49.00 -29.16 -84.21
C ALA A 727 -47.89 -28.43 -83.42
N ASN A 728 -46.91 -29.19 -82.91
CA ASN A 728 -45.61 -28.71 -82.41
C ASN A 728 -45.57 -27.78 -81.17
N GLN A 729 -46.12 -28.22 -80.01
CA GLN A 729 -45.76 -27.60 -78.71
C GLN A 729 -45.21 -28.58 -77.65
N LYS A 730 -44.63 -29.72 -78.06
CA LYS A 730 -44.01 -30.69 -77.13
C LYS A 730 -42.96 -30.06 -76.19
N SER A 731 -42.22 -29.03 -76.60
CA SER A 731 -41.15 -28.44 -75.79
C SER A 731 -41.66 -27.49 -74.69
N PHE A 732 -42.67 -26.66 -74.98
CA PHE A 732 -43.23 -25.73 -74.00
C PHE A 732 -43.90 -26.49 -72.85
N TRP A 733 -44.79 -27.42 -73.20
CA TRP A 733 -45.54 -28.20 -72.22
C TRP A 733 -44.64 -29.13 -71.39
N ASN A 734 -43.68 -29.84 -72.00
CA ASN A 734 -42.74 -30.67 -71.23
C ASN A 734 -41.91 -29.87 -70.21
N SER A 735 -41.57 -28.61 -70.52
CA SER A 735 -40.85 -27.71 -69.59
C SER A 735 -41.76 -27.16 -68.47
N PHE A 736 -43.05 -26.96 -68.76
CA PHE A 736 -44.02 -26.42 -67.82
C PHE A 736 -44.47 -27.48 -66.79
N TRP A 737 -44.61 -28.74 -67.22
CA TRP A 737 -45.03 -29.87 -66.38
C TRP A 737 -43.92 -30.44 -65.46
N THR A 738 -42.66 -30.42 -65.91
CA THR A 738 -41.54 -30.93 -65.09
C THR A 738 -41.31 -30.15 -63.78
N LYS A 739 -41.84 -28.93 -63.66
CA LYS A 739 -41.68 -28.09 -62.46
C LYS A 739 -42.83 -28.18 -61.44
N SER A 740 -43.95 -28.86 -61.73
CA SER A 740 -45.16 -28.65 -60.92
C SER A 740 -45.95 -29.87 -60.45
N SER A 741 -45.52 -31.10 -60.74
CA SER A 741 -46.17 -32.30 -60.15
C SER A 741 -45.18 -33.47 -59.97
N GLN A 742 -44.87 -33.82 -58.72
CA GLN A 742 -44.12 -35.04 -58.37
C GLN A 742 -45.01 -36.31 -58.26
N ASN A 743 -46.31 -36.24 -58.55
CA ASN A 743 -47.23 -37.38 -58.40
C ASN A 743 -48.30 -37.44 -59.50
N VAL A 744 -47.89 -37.46 -60.77
CA VAL A 744 -48.77 -37.99 -61.82
C VAL A 744 -47.97 -39.03 -62.59
N THR A 745 -48.36 -40.30 -62.44
CA THR A 745 -47.86 -41.41 -63.24
C THR A 745 -48.08 -41.08 -64.72
N ALA A 746 -46.97 -40.94 -65.44
CA ALA A 746 -46.95 -40.74 -66.88
C ALA A 746 -47.52 -41.99 -67.58
N ASN A 747 -48.81 -41.95 -67.92
CA ASN A 747 -49.33 -42.75 -69.02
C ASN A 747 -49.00 -42.03 -70.32
N SER A 748 -48.02 -42.57 -71.01
CA SER A 748 -47.37 -42.07 -72.21
C SER A 748 -48.14 -42.43 -73.49
N ASP A 749 -49.38 -41.97 -73.68
CA ASP A 749 -50.15 -42.30 -74.90
C ASP A 749 -51.19 -41.27 -75.37
N LYS A 750 -50.97 -39.96 -75.16
CA LYS A 750 -51.77 -38.90 -75.82
C LYS A 750 -50.87 -37.94 -76.59
N SER A 751 -50.45 -38.33 -77.80
CA SER A 751 -49.63 -37.48 -78.68
C SER A 751 -50.43 -36.50 -79.55
N ASN A 752 -51.76 -36.54 -79.51
CA ASN A 752 -52.62 -35.74 -80.38
C ASN A 752 -53.67 -35.03 -79.52
N ARG A 753 -53.27 -33.94 -78.85
CA ARG A 753 -54.22 -33.09 -78.10
C ARG A 753 -54.78 -32.00 -79.00
N THR A 754 -56.07 -31.72 -78.87
CA THR A 754 -56.72 -30.62 -79.59
C THR A 754 -56.52 -29.29 -78.85
N GLY A 755 -56.73 -28.16 -79.54
CA GLY A 755 -56.69 -26.83 -78.91
C GLY A 755 -57.71 -26.71 -77.78
N TRP A 756 -58.87 -27.32 -77.97
CA TRP A 756 -59.94 -27.44 -76.99
C TRP A 756 -59.52 -28.17 -75.71
N GLU A 757 -58.88 -29.33 -75.83
CA GLU A 757 -58.37 -30.08 -74.67
C GLU A 757 -57.34 -29.28 -73.87
N CYS A 758 -56.47 -28.52 -74.56
CA CYS A 758 -55.47 -27.67 -73.90
C CYS A 758 -56.12 -26.50 -73.17
N LEU A 759 -57.12 -25.87 -73.77
CA LEU A 759 -57.86 -24.75 -73.17
C LEU A 759 -58.63 -25.19 -71.92
N LEU A 760 -59.35 -26.31 -72.00
CA LEU A 760 -60.08 -26.88 -70.86
C LEU A 760 -59.13 -27.21 -69.70
N GLU A 761 -57.99 -27.84 -69.98
CA GLU A 761 -57.00 -28.16 -68.94
C GLU A 761 -56.44 -26.90 -68.27
N ALA A 762 -56.20 -25.83 -69.04
CA ALA A 762 -55.76 -24.54 -68.50
C ALA A 762 -56.82 -23.92 -67.57
N VAL A 763 -58.10 -23.96 -67.96
CA VAL A 763 -59.21 -23.48 -67.12
C VAL A 763 -59.36 -24.33 -65.86
N HIS A 764 -59.29 -25.66 -65.95
CA HIS A 764 -59.34 -26.56 -64.80
C HIS A 764 -58.24 -26.26 -63.80
N ARG A 765 -57.00 -26.13 -64.27
CA ARG A 765 -55.85 -25.85 -63.43
C ARG A 765 -55.93 -24.48 -62.78
N PHE A 766 -56.44 -23.48 -63.52
CA PHE A 766 -56.70 -22.16 -62.95
C PHE A 766 -57.70 -22.25 -61.79
N ILE A 767 -58.80 -22.98 -61.97
CA ILE A 767 -59.83 -23.17 -60.94
C ILE A 767 -59.25 -23.91 -59.72
N GLU A 768 -58.46 -24.96 -59.94
CA GLU A 768 -57.80 -25.73 -58.88
C GLU A 768 -56.84 -24.86 -58.04
N ILE A 769 -56.01 -24.04 -58.70
CA ILE A 769 -55.11 -23.09 -58.02
C ILE A 769 -55.91 -22.10 -57.17
N ARG A 770 -57.08 -21.65 -57.65
CA ARG A 770 -57.92 -20.69 -56.93
C ARG A 770 -58.65 -21.34 -55.75
N LYS A 771 -59.14 -22.58 -55.89
CA LYS A 771 -59.71 -23.38 -54.79
C LYS A 771 -58.72 -23.53 -53.64
N ASN A 772 -57.46 -23.80 -53.94
CA ASN A 772 -56.43 -24.06 -52.92
C ASN A 772 -55.91 -22.79 -52.17
N ARG A 773 -56.32 -21.57 -52.56
CA ARG A 773 -55.73 -20.30 -52.07
C ARG A 773 -56.70 -19.36 -51.32
N LEU A 774 -57.70 -19.89 -50.61
CA LEU A 774 -58.67 -19.13 -49.78
C LEU A 774 -59.62 -18.18 -50.55
N CYS A 775 -59.69 -18.29 -51.88
CA CYS A 775 -60.62 -17.51 -52.69
C CYS A 775 -61.95 -18.26 -52.93
N MET A 776 -62.42 -19.04 -51.95
CA MET A 776 -63.62 -19.88 -52.11
C MET A 776 -64.85 -19.05 -52.51
N ASN A 777 -64.95 -17.84 -52.00
CA ASN A 777 -66.09 -16.97 -52.28
C ASN A 777 -66.06 -16.35 -53.70
N ASP A 778 -64.98 -16.52 -54.48
CA ASP A 778 -64.94 -15.99 -55.85
C ASP A 778 -65.98 -16.70 -56.73
N ARG A 779 -66.65 -15.92 -57.58
CA ARG A 779 -67.64 -16.39 -58.55
C ARG A 779 -66.94 -16.75 -59.85
N ILE A 780 -67.32 -17.86 -60.48
CA ILE A 780 -66.81 -18.22 -61.82
C ILE A 780 -67.97 -18.47 -62.77
N THR A 781 -67.89 -17.83 -63.93
CA THR A 781 -68.75 -18.11 -65.07
C THR A 781 -67.90 -18.62 -66.23
N ILE A 782 -68.32 -19.70 -66.88
CA ILE A 782 -67.70 -20.22 -68.09
C ILE A 782 -68.73 -20.13 -69.21
N ILE A 783 -68.39 -19.38 -70.25
CA ILE A 783 -69.15 -19.17 -71.47
C ILE A 783 -68.39 -19.84 -72.59
N LEU A 784 -69.04 -20.73 -73.32
CA LEU A 784 -68.50 -21.26 -74.56
C LEU A 784 -69.16 -20.57 -75.74
N PHE A 785 -68.40 -20.35 -76.81
CA PHE A 785 -68.97 -19.80 -78.03
C PHE A 785 -68.44 -20.51 -79.28
N GLY A 786 -69.29 -20.55 -80.30
CA GLY A 786 -69.02 -21.10 -81.63
C GLY A 786 -69.81 -20.29 -82.66
N ASN A 787 -70.75 -20.90 -83.38
CA ASN A 787 -71.80 -20.15 -84.10
C ASN A 787 -72.75 -19.41 -83.14
N GLU A 788 -73.01 -20.01 -81.97
CA GLU A 788 -73.81 -19.46 -80.87
C GLU A 788 -72.98 -19.40 -79.59
N ALA A 789 -73.43 -18.66 -78.57
CA ALA A 789 -72.77 -18.63 -77.27
C ALA A 789 -73.69 -19.19 -76.18
N LYS A 790 -73.12 -20.01 -75.30
CA LYS A 790 -73.84 -20.66 -74.21
C LYS A 790 -73.07 -20.58 -72.91
N ARG A 791 -73.77 -20.23 -71.85
CA ARG A 791 -73.23 -20.27 -70.48
C ARG A 791 -73.22 -21.73 -70.01
N MET A 792 -72.03 -22.30 -69.87
CA MET A 792 -71.86 -23.69 -69.43
C MET A 792 -71.76 -23.81 -67.92
N HIS A 793 -71.23 -22.78 -67.27
CA HIS A 793 -71.12 -22.75 -65.81
C HIS A 793 -71.41 -21.34 -65.30
N ASN A 794 -72.20 -21.24 -64.23
CA ASN A 794 -72.56 -19.96 -63.60
C ASN A 794 -72.91 -20.16 -62.14
N GLN A 795 -71.91 -20.50 -61.33
CA GLN A 795 -72.12 -20.75 -59.90
C GLN A 795 -71.56 -19.63 -59.06
N ASP A 796 -72.20 -19.43 -57.91
CA ASP A 796 -71.94 -18.32 -56.99
C ASP A 796 -70.70 -18.52 -56.11
N ASN A 797 -70.13 -19.72 -56.06
CA ASN A 797 -68.97 -20.10 -55.24
C ASN A 797 -68.11 -21.14 -55.97
N LEU A 798 -66.78 -21.08 -55.79
CA LEU A 798 -65.81 -22.02 -56.34
C LEU A 798 -65.94 -23.45 -55.81
N GLU A 799 -66.38 -23.65 -54.57
CA GLU A 799 -66.50 -24.99 -53.94
C GLU A 799 -67.49 -25.89 -54.67
N SER A 800 -68.55 -25.33 -55.25
CA SER A 800 -69.60 -26.10 -55.91
C SER A 800 -69.27 -26.51 -57.35
N ILE A 801 -68.13 -26.06 -57.89
CA ILE A 801 -67.71 -26.37 -59.26
C ILE A 801 -67.19 -27.80 -59.30
N ASP A 802 -67.99 -28.71 -59.85
CA ASP A 802 -67.54 -30.05 -60.21
C ASP A 802 -66.63 -29.98 -61.45
N LEU A 803 -65.34 -30.26 -61.23
CA LEU A 803 -64.32 -30.27 -62.29
C LEU A 803 -64.40 -31.51 -63.17
N GLU A 804 -64.96 -32.63 -62.68
CA GLU A 804 -65.13 -33.84 -63.50
C GLU A 804 -66.35 -33.74 -64.43
N GLY A 805 -67.36 -32.97 -64.01
CA GLY A 805 -68.56 -32.64 -64.81
C GLY A 805 -68.34 -31.62 -65.94
N LEU A 806 -67.14 -31.03 -66.06
CA LEU A 806 -66.75 -30.08 -67.12
C LEU A 806 -66.32 -30.76 -68.44
N ASN A 807 -66.56 -32.07 -68.59
CA ASN A 807 -66.42 -32.78 -69.87
C ASN A 807 -67.52 -32.35 -70.84
N ILE A 808 -67.29 -31.24 -71.52
CA ILE A 808 -68.27 -30.60 -72.40
C ILE A 808 -68.30 -31.31 -73.75
N ASN A 809 -69.49 -31.74 -74.17
CA ASN A 809 -69.70 -32.42 -75.44
C ASN A 809 -69.51 -31.45 -76.63
N ILE A 810 -68.83 -31.91 -77.68
CA ILE A 810 -68.23 -31.06 -78.72
C ILE A 810 -69.27 -30.42 -79.69
N ASP A 811 -70.53 -30.84 -79.64
CA ASP A 811 -71.55 -30.40 -80.61
C ASP A 811 -72.40 -29.19 -80.13
N ILE A 812 -72.05 -28.52 -79.02
CA ILE A 812 -72.99 -27.63 -78.32
C ILE A 812 -73.15 -26.23 -78.94
N CYS A 813 -72.08 -25.65 -79.51
CA CYS A 813 -72.10 -24.24 -79.96
C CYS A 813 -71.90 -24.06 -81.48
N GLY A 814 -71.74 -25.14 -82.26
CA GLY A 814 -71.47 -25.09 -83.70
C GLY A 814 -70.01 -24.73 -84.05
N ALA A 815 -69.63 -24.89 -85.31
CA ALA A 815 -68.23 -24.87 -85.75
C ALA A 815 -67.62 -23.48 -86.07
N GLY A 816 -68.35 -22.38 -85.91
CA GLY A 816 -67.87 -21.03 -86.22
C GLY A 816 -67.28 -20.29 -85.03
N THR A 817 -66.98 -19.00 -85.22
CA THR A 817 -66.33 -18.11 -84.25
C THR A 817 -67.11 -16.78 -84.18
N ASN A 818 -68.28 -16.81 -83.54
CA ASN A 818 -69.21 -15.69 -83.45
C ASN A 818 -68.98 -14.86 -82.18
N PHE A 819 -68.16 -13.81 -82.32
CA PHE A 819 -67.87 -12.89 -81.22
C PHE A 819 -69.09 -12.09 -80.77
N SER A 820 -70.01 -11.77 -81.68
CA SER A 820 -71.23 -11.02 -81.34
C SER A 820 -72.10 -11.81 -80.35
N ALA A 821 -72.28 -13.11 -80.61
CA ALA A 821 -72.96 -14.01 -79.68
C ALA A 821 -72.24 -14.11 -78.32
N ALA A 822 -70.91 -14.26 -78.33
CA ALA A 822 -70.09 -14.33 -77.12
C ALA A 822 -70.22 -13.06 -76.27
N PHE A 823 -70.09 -11.89 -76.89
CA PHE A 823 -70.19 -10.60 -76.22
C PHE A 823 -71.59 -10.32 -75.68
N LYS A 824 -72.63 -10.70 -76.41
CA LYS A 824 -74.01 -10.63 -75.92
C LYS A 824 -74.21 -11.49 -74.67
N MET A 825 -73.69 -12.71 -74.66
CA MET A 825 -73.78 -13.61 -73.49
C MET A 825 -72.98 -13.07 -72.29
N VAL A 826 -71.83 -12.44 -72.51
CA VAL A 826 -71.08 -11.75 -71.45
C VAL A 826 -71.89 -10.58 -70.89
N ALA A 827 -72.49 -9.76 -71.75
CA ALA A 827 -73.30 -8.61 -71.34
C ALA A 827 -74.52 -9.06 -70.51
N GLU A 828 -75.24 -10.09 -70.97
CA GLU A 828 -76.36 -10.70 -70.24
C GLU A 828 -75.92 -11.25 -68.87
N THR A 829 -74.74 -11.89 -68.81
CA THR A 829 -74.16 -12.37 -67.56
C THR A 829 -73.86 -11.23 -66.60
N LEU A 830 -73.23 -10.16 -67.08
CA LEU A 830 -72.92 -8.98 -66.27
C LEU A 830 -74.19 -8.28 -65.80
N GLU A 831 -75.21 -8.15 -66.64
CA GLU A 831 -76.52 -7.59 -66.28
C GLU A 831 -77.24 -8.40 -65.21
N GLU A 832 -77.20 -9.73 -65.30
CA GLU A 832 -77.79 -10.63 -64.32
C GLU A 832 -77.10 -10.47 -62.96
N VAL A 833 -75.75 -10.47 -62.94
CA VAL A 833 -74.98 -10.30 -61.70
C VAL A 833 -75.18 -8.90 -61.09
N ASN A 834 -75.27 -7.87 -61.92
CA ASN A 834 -75.43 -6.48 -61.46
C ASN A 834 -76.87 -6.13 -61.02
N ARG A 835 -77.89 -6.89 -61.46
CA ARG A 835 -79.28 -6.72 -61.02
C ARG A 835 -79.50 -7.14 -59.57
N ASP A 836 -78.66 -8.01 -59.04
CA ASP A 836 -78.76 -8.52 -57.68
C ASP A 836 -78.07 -7.55 -56.68
N ARG A 837 -78.87 -6.77 -55.94
CA ARG A 837 -78.40 -5.64 -55.12
C ARG A 837 -77.49 -6.05 -53.96
N GLU A 838 -77.56 -7.29 -53.48
CA GLU A 838 -76.63 -7.80 -52.45
C GLU A 838 -75.26 -8.21 -53.03
N ARG A 839 -75.17 -8.36 -54.36
CA ARG A 839 -74.04 -8.93 -55.08
C ARG A 839 -73.21 -7.92 -55.91
N ASN A 840 -73.48 -6.61 -55.78
CA ASN A 840 -72.63 -5.52 -56.29
C ASN A 840 -71.24 -5.40 -55.60
N ARG A 841 -70.75 -6.46 -54.95
CA ARG A 841 -69.47 -6.52 -54.23
C ARG A 841 -68.34 -7.14 -55.06
N PHE A 842 -68.65 -7.74 -56.20
CA PHE A 842 -67.65 -8.45 -56.99
C PHE A 842 -66.79 -7.50 -57.83
N GLN A 843 -65.47 -7.72 -57.81
CA GLN A 843 -64.60 -7.22 -58.87
C GLN A 843 -64.76 -8.12 -60.10
N GLN A 844 -65.35 -7.60 -61.18
CA GLN A 844 -65.63 -8.38 -62.40
C GLN A 844 -64.44 -8.37 -63.37
N SER A 845 -64.10 -9.53 -63.94
CA SER A 845 -63.06 -9.68 -64.96
C SER A 845 -63.50 -10.67 -66.03
N VAL A 846 -63.35 -10.28 -67.29
CA VAL A 846 -63.68 -11.10 -68.46
C VAL A 846 -62.38 -11.54 -69.10
N ILE A 847 -62.22 -12.85 -69.30
CA ILE A 847 -61.05 -13.48 -69.91
C ILE A 847 -61.55 -14.13 -71.19
N PHE A 848 -61.22 -13.51 -72.32
CA PHE A 848 -61.65 -13.96 -73.65
C PHE A 848 -60.50 -14.72 -74.31
N MET A 849 -60.77 -15.96 -74.74
CA MET A 849 -59.77 -16.89 -75.28
C MET A 849 -60.31 -17.51 -76.58
N THR A 850 -59.60 -17.31 -77.69
CA THR A 850 -60.06 -17.64 -79.05
C THR A 850 -58.90 -18.04 -79.95
N ASP A 851 -59.12 -18.95 -80.90
CA ASP A 851 -58.11 -19.32 -81.92
C ASP A 851 -58.41 -18.74 -83.31
N GLY A 852 -59.66 -18.32 -83.53
CA GLY A 852 -60.13 -17.79 -84.81
C GLY A 852 -60.41 -16.28 -84.80
N ASP A 853 -60.48 -15.74 -86.01
CA ASP A 853 -61.01 -14.41 -86.30
C ASP A 853 -62.55 -14.40 -86.21
N PRO A 854 -63.15 -13.26 -85.87
CA PRO A 854 -64.61 -13.11 -85.80
C PRO A 854 -65.27 -13.28 -87.16
N GLN A 855 -66.39 -14.00 -87.20
CA GLN A 855 -67.16 -14.23 -88.43
C GLN A 855 -68.01 -13.04 -88.90
N ASP A 856 -68.44 -12.18 -87.97
CA ASP A 856 -69.37 -11.05 -88.22
C ASP A 856 -68.84 -9.73 -87.63
N ASP A 857 -69.45 -8.60 -88.01
CA ASP A 857 -69.17 -7.30 -87.35
C ASP A 857 -69.72 -7.29 -85.92
N TRP A 858 -68.82 -7.39 -84.94
CA TRP A 858 -69.09 -7.46 -83.50
C TRP A 858 -68.98 -6.09 -82.80
N THR A 859 -68.75 -5.01 -83.56
CA THR A 859 -68.41 -3.69 -83.01
C THR A 859 -69.53 -3.13 -82.14
N ALA A 860 -70.79 -3.36 -82.51
CA ALA A 860 -71.95 -2.90 -81.75
C ALA A 860 -72.07 -3.59 -80.38
N GLU A 861 -71.89 -4.90 -80.33
CA GLU A 861 -71.94 -5.69 -79.09
C GLU A 861 -70.75 -5.41 -78.17
N LEU A 862 -69.54 -5.22 -78.71
CA LEU A 862 -68.41 -4.80 -77.89
C LEU A 862 -68.60 -3.38 -77.34
N GLN A 863 -69.16 -2.46 -78.14
CA GLN A 863 -69.51 -1.12 -77.64
C GLN A 863 -70.56 -1.19 -76.53
N ASN A 864 -71.53 -2.12 -76.62
CA ASN A 864 -72.50 -2.36 -75.57
C ASN A 864 -71.84 -2.91 -74.29
N LEU A 865 -70.91 -3.87 -74.41
CA LEU A 865 -70.07 -4.33 -73.29
C LEU A 865 -69.25 -3.20 -72.66
N CYS A 866 -68.71 -2.30 -73.48
CA CYS A 866 -67.99 -1.12 -73.00
C CYS A 866 -68.87 -0.15 -72.19
N ARG A 867 -70.20 -0.27 -72.16
CA ARG A 867 -71.04 0.51 -71.25
C ARG A 867 -70.92 0.04 -69.79
N TYR A 868 -70.47 -1.19 -69.56
CA TYR A 868 -70.19 -1.77 -68.24
C TYR A 868 -68.81 -1.38 -67.68
N ARG A 869 -68.05 -0.49 -68.36
CA ARG A 869 -66.67 -0.09 -67.99
C ARG A 869 -66.51 0.54 -66.61
N LYS A 870 -67.59 1.07 -66.01
CA LYS A 870 -67.52 1.61 -64.63
C LYS A 870 -67.34 0.51 -63.57
N GLY A 871 -67.61 -0.76 -63.88
CA GLY A 871 -67.39 -1.93 -63.00
C GLY A 871 -66.26 -2.89 -63.44
N LEU A 872 -65.85 -2.83 -64.70
CA LEU A 872 -64.77 -3.67 -65.27
C LEU A 872 -63.40 -3.00 -65.12
N LYS A 873 -62.51 -3.58 -64.31
CA LYS A 873 -61.14 -3.06 -64.10
C LYS A 873 -60.17 -3.36 -65.26
N SER A 874 -60.36 -4.47 -65.97
CA SER A 874 -59.54 -4.86 -67.11
C SER A 874 -60.35 -5.69 -68.11
N PHE A 875 -60.17 -5.38 -69.39
CA PHE A 875 -60.64 -6.19 -70.51
C PHE A 875 -59.41 -6.46 -71.37
N SER A 876 -58.97 -7.71 -71.41
CA SER A 876 -57.83 -8.16 -72.20
C SER A 876 -58.29 -9.28 -73.13
N ILE A 877 -58.13 -9.05 -74.43
CA ILE A 877 -58.26 -10.07 -75.47
C ILE A 877 -56.86 -10.68 -75.61
N HIS A 878 -56.73 -11.99 -75.39
CA HIS A 878 -55.47 -12.71 -75.47
C HIS A 878 -55.48 -13.72 -76.60
#